data_AF-A0A1D1Y0R5-F1
#
_entry.id   AF-A0A1D1Y0R5-F1
#
_cell.length_a   1.000
_cell.length_b   1.000
_cell.length_c   1.000
_cell.angle_alpha   90.00
_cell.angle_beta   90.00
_cell.angle_gamma   90.00
#
_symmetry.space_group_name_H-M   'P 1'
#
loop_
_entity.id
_entity.type
_entity.pdbx_description
1 polymer ?
#
loop_
_entity_poly.entity_id
_entity_poly.type
_entity_poly.pdbx_seq_one_letter_code
_entity_poly.pdbx_strand_id
1 'polypeptide(L)'
;MSVVGIDFGNLNSKIAVARNRGIDVICNEVSNRATPSLVSFGPKQRYLGEAAKTQEISNFKNTVGSLKRLAGRTFQDKEIQEIEKEYINAELVNEKGQLGVKVQYLGEQRVFTSTQLIAMYFTKLKEIASVELKIPVSDVVISVPGWFTDIQRRSILDAAEIAGFNCLRLMNDTTASALGYGITKTDLPEDKDKPRNVVFADIGHSCYSVTVVSFVKGQLTVRSTAYDRHFGGRDFDQLLVNHFAEIFKEKNKIDVKSNPKALFRLRTAVEKLKKVLSANNQSPLNVESIMNDIDVSSIISRQEFEELAENLLSRVENPLKQALQESGLKLEEIHSVEVIGGSTRIPSIKERIAKFFGKELNYTLNQDEAVARGCALQCAILSPVFKVREFSVQDATPYPIKIKWENIPEIPNEESELTVFPKNNNIPSTKILTFYRKQPFDIEAHYAETDKIPTGINSWIGRFSIKEVVPTDSDDLSIVKVKARLNVHGVLSVESAYIAEEVIKEEKEEPPKAEEPSKAEEPPKSEESQKSEEPPKSGDPQPMETDDKSQESQPKPPSPVTKKVKKLVKKKDLPLVPGTSSLDKSIITQLKEVEGQMIATDKLVADTETQKNALEEYVYDMRGKLDTMYQEFINPADKDKFIDLLNNTENWLYDEGEDATKSIYIEKLDELKKYGNPIVERYRESEERPRAEKLLRENIQHFILNATSNEEKFNHIPEEEKQGVVERATKTSEWLNEKLEAQAKIQKYETPVVFVREILKERENLVHFASPILSKPKPKPEPKPEETPTPTNPENQNSDTPKSEGTTTEEPKGTNEETTNEVTNEVTDEIKIEDASKKDKDQNDMDVD
;
A
#
# COMPACT_ATOMS: atom_id res chain seq x y z
N MET A 1 0.27 3.22 -10.02
CA MET A 1 -0.60 2.49 -9.08
C MET A 1 0.24 2.09 -7.88
N SER A 2 -0.18 2.47 -6.68
CA SER A 2 0.44 2.03 -5.44
C SER A 2 0.07 0.58 -5.13
N VAL A 3 0.99 -0.20 -4.56
CA VAL A 3 0.68 -1.53 -3.99
C VAL A 3 0.96 -1.47 -2.50
N VAL A 4 -0.10 -1.44 -1.69
CA VAL A 4 -0.04 -1.17 -0.25
C VAL A 4 -0.91 -2.15 0.53
N GLY A 5 -0.32 -2.78 1.54
CA GLY A 5 -1.01 -3.59 2.54
C GLY A 5 -1.00 -2.90 3.89
N ILE A 6 -2.16 -2.84 4.55
CA ILE A 6 -2.32 -2.24 5.87
C ILE A 6 -2.70 -3.34 6.87
N ASP A 7 -1.82 -3.62 7.83
CA ASP A 7 -2.23 -4.26 9.07
C ASP A 7 -2.85 -3.20 9.99
N PHE A 8 -4.18 -3.15 10.06
CA PHE A 8 -4.90 -2.23 10.94
C PHE A 8 -5.00 -2.84 12.35
N GLY A 9 -3.98 -2.73 13.19
CA GLY A 9 -3.99 -3.32 14.53
C GLY A 9 -4.72 -2.48 15.58
N ASN A 10 -5.00 -3.07 16.75
CA ASN A 10 -5.75 -2.38 17.81
C ASN A 10 -4.92 -1.35 18.59
N LEU A 11 -3.62 -1.60 18.78
CA LEU A 11 -2.70 -0.73 19.51
C LEU A 11 -1.82 0.10 18.57
N ASN A 12 -1.36 -0.53 17.50
CA ASN A 12 -0.60 0.06 16.41
C ASN A 12 -0.98 -0.63 15.10
N SER A 13 -0.77 0.07 13.98
CA SER A 13 -0.98 -0.41 12.63
C SER A 13 0.31 -0.30 11.83
N LYS A 14 0.46 -1.15 10.81
CA LYS A 14 1.70 -1.28 10.02
C LYS A 14 1.39 -1.27 8.55
N ILE A 15 2.21 -0.58 7.78
CA ILE A 15 2.04 -0.42 6.34
C ILE A 15 3.16 -1.18 5.65
N ALA A 16 2.82 -2.02 4.67
CA ALA A 16 3.76 -2.67 3.78
C ALA A 16 3.52 -2.24 2.34
N VAL A 17 4.59 -2.13 1.56
CA VAL A 17 4.56 -1.69 0.16
C VAL A 17 5.37 -2.65 -0.73
N ALA A 18 5.00 -2.75 -2.01
CA ALA A 18 5.83 -3.47 -2.99
C ALA A 18 6.87 -2.53 -3.62
N ARG A 19 8.15 -2.84 -3.45
CA ARG A 19 9.29 -2.17 -4.10
C ARG A 19 10.46 -3.12 -4.30
N ASN A 20 11.39 -2.80 -5.19
CA ASN A 20 12.64 -3.55 -5.41
C ASN A 20 12.46 -5.07 -5.62
N ARG A 21 11.35 -5.48 -6.28
CA ARG A 21 10.92 -6.88 -6.47
C ARG A 21 10.59 -7.67 -5.18
N GLY A 22 10.45 -6.99 -4.05
CA GLY A 22 10.05 -7.54 -2.76
C GLY A 22 8.89 -6.77 -2.13
N ILE A 23 8.67 -7.03 -0.84
CA ILE A 23 7.69 -6.35 0.00
C ILE A 23 8.41 -5.84 1.25
N ASP A 24 8.29 -4.55 1.54
CA ASP A 24 8.88 -3.93 2.72
C ASP A 24 7.79 -3.35 3.61
N VAL A 25 7.86 -3.59 4.93
CA VAL A 25 7.17 -2.72 5.89
C VAL A 25 7.93 -1.40 5.98
N ILE A 26 7.19 -0.30 5.92
CA ILE A 26 7.73 1.07 5.89
C ILE A 26 7.73 1.71 7.27
N CYS A 27 8.45 2.81 7.43
CA CYS A 27 8.43 3.60 8.65
C CYS A 27 7.45 4.77 8.55
N ASN A 28 7.11 5.36 9.70
CA ASN A 28 6.35 6.59 9.82
C ASN A 28 7.28 7.81 10.06
N GLU A 29 6.69 8.98 10.31
CA GLU A 29 7.39 10.26 10.46
C GLU A 29 8.46 10.30 11.57
N VAL A 30 8.38 9.42 12.58
CA VAL A 30 9.38 9.29 13.66
C VAL A 30 10.25 8.02 13.52
N SER A 31 10.35 7.49 12.29
CA SER A 31 11.08 6.27 11.94
C SER A 31 10.56 4.96 12.55
N ASN A 32 9.40 4.95 13.20
CA ASN A 32 8.79 3.73 13.76
C ASN A 32 8.13 2.88 12.65
N ARG A 33 8.28 1.56 12.72
CA ARG A 33 7.66 0.58 11.78
C ARG A 33 6.20 0.22 12.11
N ALA A 34 5.62 0.91 13.11
CA ALA A 34 4.26 0.66 13.59
C ALA A 34 3.69 1.94 14.21
N THR A 35 2.68 2.52 13.55
CA THR A 35 2.03 3.77 13.98
C THR A 35 0.95 3.48 15.01
N PRO A 36 0.89 4.14 16.19
CA PRO A 36 -0.17 3.94 17.17
C PRO A 36 -1.58 4.08 16.57
N SER A 37 -2.53 3.24 16.99
CA SER A 37 -3.91 3.23 16.46
C SER A 37 -4.80 4.23 17.21
N LEU A 38 -4.40 5.50 17.15
CA LEU A 38 -4.98 6.61 17.91
C LEU A 38 -5.42 7.78 17.02
N VAL A 39 -6.54 8.41 17.41
CA VAL A 39 -7.03 9.70 16.90
C VAL A 39 -7.23 10.63 18.10
N SER A 40 -6.77 11.86 18.04
CA SER A 40 -6.89 12.84 19.13
C SER A 40 -7.27 14.22 18.61
N PHE A 41 -8.08 14.96 19.36
CA PHE A 41 -8.65 16.24 18.93
C PHE A 41 -8.15 17.41 19.80
N GLY A 42 -7.75 18.51 19.16
CA GLY A 42 -7.22 19.70 19.84
C GLY A 42 -7.96 21.00 19.51
N PRO A 43 -7.43 22.13 20.02
CA PRO A 43 -8.03 23.46 19.82
C PRO A 43 -7.77 24.06 18.43
N LYS A 44 -6.73 23.59 17.72
CA LYS A 44 -6.33 24.10 16.38
C LYS A 44 -6.38 23.05 15.27
N GLN A 45 -6.04 21.80 15.60
CA GLN A 45 -5.94 20.68 14.65
C GLN A 45 -6.29 19.34 15.32
N ARG A 46 -6.46 18.29 14.51
CA ARG A 46 -6.38 16.91 14.97
C ARG A 46 -4.93 16.49 15.13
N TYR A 47 -4.73 15.41 15.87
CA TYR A 47 -3.46 14.70 15.96
C TYR A 47 -3.76 13.22 15.70
N LEU A 48 -2.96 12.58 14.87
CA LEU A 48 -3.22 11.22 14.35
C LEU A 48 -1.96 10.38 14.52
N GLY A 49 -2.11 9.11 14.92
CA GLY A 49 -0.97 8.20 15.08
C GLY A 49 -0.02 8.62 16.19
N GLU A 50 1.24 8.89 15.85
CA GLU A 50 2.31 9.23 16.81
C GLU A 50 2.03 10.57 17.52
N ALA A 51 1.58 11.58 16.78
CA ALA A 51 1.19 12.87 17.36
C ALA A 51 0.04 12.71 18.38
N ALA A 52 -0.90 11.79 18.14
CA ALA A 52 -1.96 11.46 19.10
C ALA A 52 -1.40 10.74 20.35
N LYS A 53 -0.36 9.92 20.18
CA LYS A 53 0.29 9.17 21.27
C LYS A 53 1.06 10.09 22.23
N THR A 54 1.78 11.08 21.69
CA THR A 54 2.53 12.07 22.48
C THR A 54 1.64 12.79 23.51
N GLN A 55 0.39 13.09 23.15
CA GLN A 55 -0.57 13.78 24.02
C GLN A 55 -1.64 12.86 24.64
N GLU A 56 -1.49 11.54 24.59
CA GLU A 56 -2.49 10.59 25.09
C GLU A 56 -2.84 10.83 26.57
N ILE A 57 -1.84 11.12 27.41
CA ILE A 57 -2.00 11.31 28.86
C ILE A 57 -2.48 12.74 29.21
N SER A 58 -2.07 13.76 28.45
CA SER A 58 -2.46 15.15 28.67
C SER A 58 -3.89 15.41 28.18
N ASN A 59 -4.24 14.89 27.00
CA ASN A 59 -5.48 15.12 26.27
C ASN A 59 -6.44 13.92 26.29
N PHE A 60 -6.33 13.05 27.30
CA PHE A 60 -6.99 11.73 27.36
C PHE A 60 -8.51 11.68 27.10
N LYS A 61 -9.24 12.75 27.41
CA LYS A 61 -10.70 12.86 27.15
C LYS A 61 -11.03 13.02 25.67
N ASN A 62 -10.10 13.54 24.88
CA ASN A 62 -10.25 13.80 23.45
C ASN A 62 -9.39 12.84 22.60
N THR A 63 -8.79 11.81 23.21
CA THR A 63 -7.98 10.79 22.54
C THR A 63 -8.73 9.46 22.50
N VAL A 64 -8.92 8.91 21.31
CA VAL A 64 -9.66 7.68 21.04
C VAL A 64 -8.70 6.61 20.49
N GLY A 65 -8.67 5.46 21.16
CA GLY A 65 -7.96 4.26 20.72
C GLY A 65 -8.90 3.07 20.54
N SER A 66 -8.32 1.88 20.34
CA SER A 66 -9.07 0.63 20.08
C SER A 66 -10.08 0.76 18.93
N LEU A 67 -9.77 1.58 17.93
CA LEU A 67 -10.66 1.95 16.81
C LEU A 67 -11.29 0.73 16.12
N LYS A 68 -10.50 -0.34 15.92
CA LYS A 68 -10.93 -1.64 15.38
C LYS A 68 -12.10 -2.26 16.16
N ARG A 69 -12.21 -2.06 17.48
CA ARG A 69 -13.29 -2.63 18.32
C ARG A 69 -14.62 -1.90 18.16
N LEU A 70 -14.58 -0.65 17.70
CA LEU A 70 -15.74 0.24 17.56
C LEU A 70 -16.40 0.12 16.17
N ALA A 71 -15.69 -0.43 15.19
CA ALA A 71 -16.17 -0.68 13.83
C ALA A 71 -17.49 -1.48 13.86
N GLY A 72 -18.55 -0.93 13.23
CA GLY A 72 -19.86 -1.56 13.11
C GLY A 72 -20.61 -1.87 14.42
N ARG A 73 -20.22 -1.28 15.57
CA ARG A 73 -20.92 -1.46 16.86
C ARG A 73 -21.94 -0.34 17.11
N THR A 74 -22.87 -0.59 18.03
CA THR A 74 -23.84 0.41 18.53
C THR A 74 -23.50 0.81 19.98
N PHE A 75 -24.12 1.86 20.51
CA PHE A 75 -23.91 2.25 21.90
C PHE A 75 -24.56 1.30 22.92
N GLN A 76 -25.68 0.66 22.54
CA GLN A 76 -26.42 -0.29 23.37
C GLN A 76 -25.79 -1.69 23.38
N ASP A 77 -24.70 -1.88 22.64
CA ASP A 77 -23.95 -3.12 22.59
C ASP A 77 -23.35 -3.48 23.96
N LYS A 78 -23.58 -4.72 24.39
CA LYS A 78 -23.18 -5.19 25.72
C LYS A 78 -21.66 -5.25 25.89
N GLU A 79 -20.92 -5.64 24.85
CA GLU A 79 -19.45 -5.67 24.90
C GLU A 79 -18.86 -4.25 24.91
N ILE A 80 -19.54 -3.28 24.28
CA ILE A 80 -19.14 -1.88 24.37
C ILE A 80 -19.30 -1.37 25.81
N GLN A 81 -20.45 -1.58 26.46
CA GLN A 81 -20.69 -1.04 27.80
C GLN A 81 -19.91 -1.76 28.91
N GLU A 82 -19.72 -3.08 28.80
CA GLU A 82 -19.10 -3.90 29.86
C GLU A 82 -17.60 -4.19 29.67
N ILE A 83 -17.05 -4.06 28.46
CA ILE A 83 -15.65 -4.44 28.16
C ILE A 83 -14.88 -3.27 27.53
N GLU A 84 -15.27 -2.79 26.35
CA GLU A 84 -14.45 -1.82 25.61
C GLU A 84 -14.36 -0.45 26.29
N LYS A 85 -15.38 -0.10 27.09
CA LYS A 85 -15.43 1.14 27.90
C LYS A 85 -14.38 1.21 29.01
N GLU A 86 -13.81 0.10 29.49
CA GLU A 86 -12.67 0.13 30.43
C GLU A 86 -11.37 0.60 29.74
N TYR A 87 -11.28 0.42 28.42
CA TYR A 87 -10.11 0.74 27.61
C TYR A 87 -10.22 2.08 26.85
N ILE A 88 -11.33 2.82 26.99
CA ILE A 88 -11.60 4.05 26.23
C ILE A 88 -12.02 5.17 27.18
N ASN A 89 -11.24 6.25 27.19
CA ASN A 89 -11.39 7.36 28.15
C ASN A 89 -12.22 8.55 27.60
N ALA A 90 -12.47 8.58 26.29
CA ALA A 90 -13.34 9.55 25.65
C ALA A 90 -14.83 9.17 25.83
N GLU A 91 -15.73 10.16 25.79
CA GLU A 91 -17.16 9.96 26.07
C GLU A 91 -17.85 9.21 24.91
N LEU A 92 -18.06 7.90 25.08
CA LEU A 92 -18.87 7.09 24.15
C LEU A 92 -20.35 7.53 24.21
N VAL A 93 -20.99 7.67 23.05
CA VAL A 93 -22.37 8.13 22.89
C VAL A 93 -23.12 7.37 21.79
N ASN A 94 -24.45 7.50 21.75
CA ASN A 94 -25.29 7.02 20.66
C ASN A 94 -25.49 8.12 19.60
N GLU A 95 -24.83 8.01 18.45
CA GLU A 95 -24.99 8.93 17.33
C GLU A 95 -25.91 8.29 16.28
N LYS A 96 -27.19 8.68 16.28
CA LYS A 96 -28.22 8.23 15.32
C LYS A 96 -28.33 6.70 15.16
N GLY A 97 -28.07 5.93 16.23
CA GLY A 97 -28.10 4.46 16.24
C GLY A 97 -26.73 3.80 16.04
N GLN A 98 -25.69 4.57 15.70
CA GLN A 98 -24.31 4.11 15.61
C GLN A 98 -23.54 4.46 16.90
N LEU A 99 -22.43 3.75 17.15
CA LEU A 99 -21.50 4.14 18.21
C LEU A 99 -20.74 5.41 17.79
N GLY A 100 -20.95 6.49 18.54
CA GLY A 100 -20.21 7.74 18.42
C GLY A 100 -19.28 7.99 19.61
N VAL A 101 -18.36 8.92 19.43
CA VAL A 101 -17.49 9.43 20.50
C VAL A 101 -17.57 10.96 20.51
N LYS A 102 -17.79 11.53 21.68
CA LYS A 102 -17.89 12.96 21.92
C LYS A 102 -16.56 13.52 22.44
N VAL A 103 -16.11 14.60 21.81
CA VAL A 103 -14.77 15.19 21.98
C VAL A 103 -14.85 16.73 21.89
N GLN A 104 -13.86 17.41 22.44
CA GLN A 104 -13.62 18.82 22.15
C GLN A 104 -12.72 18.96 20.92
N TYR A 105 -13.14 19.72 19.91
CA TYR A 105 -12.38 20.00 18.68
C TYR A 105 -12.65 21.43 18.22
N LEU A 106 -11.59 22.18 17.88
CA LEU A 106 -11.66 23.59 17.44
C LEU A 106 -12.46 24.50 18.39
N GLY A 107 -12.33 24.26 19.70
CA GLY A 107 -13.07 24.99 20.74
C GLY A 107 -14.51 24.53 20.97
N GLU A 108 -15.07 23.67 20.13
CA GLU A 108 -16.46 23.18 20.21
C GLU A 108 -16.56 21.74 20.74
N GLN A 109 -17.73 21.33 21.23
CA GLN A 109 -18.05 19.92 21.42
C GLN A 109 -18.60 19.33 20.11
N ARG A 110 -17.98 18.24 19.64
CA ARG A 110 -18.42 17.51 18.44
C ARG A 110 -18.51 16.01 18.72
N VAL A 111 -19.31 15.32 17.89
CA VAL A 111 -19.49 13.87 17.94
C VAL A 111 -19.07 13.28 16.59
N PHE A 112 -18.28 12.22 16.62
CA PHE A 112 -17.85 11.48 15.43
C PHE A 112 -18.23 10.00 15.58
N THR A 113 -18.75 9.38 14.53
CA THR A 113 -19.02 7.93 14.52
C THR A 113 -17.72 7.12 14.51
N SER A 114 -17.78 5.86 14.92
CA SER A 114 -16.62 4.96 14.81
C SER A 114 -16.10 4.82 13.37
N THR A 115 -17.01 4.77 12.38
CA THR A 115 -16.66 4.79 10.95
C THR A 115 -15.88 6.06 10.57
N GLN A 116 -16.30 7.24 11.03
CA GLN A 116 -15.53 8.49 10.81
C GLN A 116 -14.15 8.42 11.45
N LEU A 117 -14.05 8.02 12.72
CA LEU A 117 -12.76 7.95 13.44
C LEU A 117 -11.77 6.98 12.78
N ILE A 118 -12.25 5.85 12.26
CA ILE A 118 -11.43 4.91 11.48
C ILE A 118 -10.98 5.56 10.16
N ALA A 119 -11.84 6.34 9.50
CA ALA A 119 -11.46 7.08 8.30
C ALA A 119 -10.37 8.13 8.57
N MET A 120 -10.48 8.93 9.65
CA MET A 120 -9.42 9.88 10.05
C MET A 120 -8.07 9.18 10.25
N TYR A 121 -8.09 8.00 10.86
CA TYR A 121 -6.88 7.21 11.06
C TYR A 121 -6.34 6.63 9.75
N PHE A 122 -7.21 6.16 8.85
CA PHE A 122 -6.85 5.71 7.51
C PHE A 122 -6.28 6.84 6.64
N THR A 123 -6.73 8.09 6.79
CA THR A 123 -6.10 9.28 6.20
C THR A 123 -4.63 9.37 6.60
N LYS A 124 -4.28 9.19 7.89
CA LYS A 124 -2.88 9.23 8.34
C LYS A 124 -2.05 8.07 7.80
N LEU A 125 -2.61 6.87 7.69
CA LEU A 125 -1.91 5.73 7.06
C LEU A 125 -1.69 5.96 5.55
N LYS A 126 -2.63 6.62 4.88
CA LYS A 126 -2.51 7.03 3.46
C LYS A 126 -1.44 8.09 3.26
N GLU A 127 -1.36 9.07 4.14
CA GLU A 127 -0.33 10.11 4.18
C GLU A 127 1.07 9.49 4.28
N ILE A 128 1.32 8.68 5.32
CA ILE A 128 2.61 7.98 5.54
C ILE A 128 3.00 7.16 4.30
N ALA A 129 2.07 6.37 3.74
CA ALA A 129 2.32 5.56 2.56
C ALA A 129 2.62 6.40 1.30
N SER A 130 2.00 7.58 1.16
CA SER A 130 2.20 8.47 0.01
C SER A 130 3.51 9.26 0.09
N VAL A 131 3.95 9.63 1.30
CA VAL A 131 5.25 10.29 1.54
C VAL A 131 6.40 9.33 1.23
N GLU A 132 6.40 8.12 1.80
CA GLU A 132 7.45 7.11 1.57
C GLU A 132 7.54 6.68 0.10
N LEU A 133 6.41 6.49 -0.58
CA LEU A 133 6.38 6.10 -2.00
C LEU A 133 6.58 7.27 -2.96
N LYS A 134 6.56 8.52 -2.48
CA LYS A 134 6.58 9.76 -3.27
C LYS A 134 5.50 9.84 -4.37
N ILE A 135 4.40 9.10 -4.21
CA ILE A 135 3.25 9.08 -5.14
C ILE A 135 1.93 9.00 -4.36
N PRO A 136 0.80 9.49 -4.89
CA PRO A 136 -0.51 9.33 -4.27
C PRO A 136 -0.90 7.85 -4.10
N VAL A 137 -1.30 7.46 -2.89
CA VAL A 137 -1.81 6.12 -2.60
C VAL A 137 -3.35 6.10 -2.64
N SER A 138 -3.89 5.22 -3.48
CA SER A 138 -5.33 4.95 -3.62
C SER A 138 -5.65 3.50 -3.28
N ASP A 139 -4.97 2.56 -3.92
CA ASP A 139 -5.33 1.14 -3.90
C ASP A 139 -4.66 0.41 -2.73
N VAL A 140 -5.47 -0.26 -1.92
CA VAL A 140 -5.03 -0.91 -0.67
C VAL A 140 -5.69 -2.27 -0.43
N VAL A 141 -5.04 -3.11 0.38
CA VAL A 141 -5.66 -4.26 1.06
C VAL A 141 -5.50 -4.05 2.57
N ILE A 142 -6.58 -4.24 3.33
CA ILE A 142 -6.65 -3.92 4.77
C ILE A 142 -6.94 -5.19 5.60
N SER A 143 -6.22 -5.37 6.71
CA SER A 143 -6.41 -6.48 7.66
C SER A 143 -7.65 -6.27 8.53
N VAL A 144 -8.48 -7.31 8.63
CA VAL A 144 -9.58 -7.41 9.60
C VAL A 144 -9.47 -8.73 10.37
N PRO A 145 -9.92 -8.80 11.64
CA PRO A 145 -10.04 -10.06 12.34
C PRO A 145 -11.02 -10.96 11.60
N GLY A 146 -10.68 -12.24 11.44
CA GLY A 146 -11.55 -13.17 10.71
C GLY A 146 -12.99 -13.21 11.24
N TRP A 147 -13.19 -13.06 12.55
CA TRP A 147 -14.49 -12.97 13.22
C TRP A 147 -15.33 -11.72 12.90
N PHE A 148 -14.83 -10.75 12.13
CA PHE A 148 -15.64 -9.57 11.79
C PHE A 148 -16.91 -9.94 11.02
N THR A 149 -18.04 -9.49 11.54
CA THR A 149 -19.36 -9.63 10.90
C THR A 149 -19.50 -8.68 9.70
N ASP A 150 -20.46 -8.97 8.83
CA ASP A 150 -20.80 -8.22 7.61
C ASP A 150 -20.94 -6.69 7.85
N ILE A 151 -21.66 -6.26 8.90
CA ILE A 151 -21.78 -4.85 9.28
C ILE A 151 -20.44 -4.21 9.68
N GLN A 152 -19.55 -4.95 10.35
CA GLN A 152 -18.24 -4.46 10.73
C GLN A 152 -17.32 -4.36 9.50
N ARG A 153 -17.39 -5.34 8.59
CA ARG A 153 -16.69 -5.30 7.29
C ARG A 153 -17.17 -4.12 6.44
N ARG A 154 -18.47 -3.83 6.39
CA ARG A 154 -19.02 -2.63 5.75
C ARG A 154 -18.50 -1.35 6.41
N SER A 155 -18.53 -1.24 7.73
CA SER A 155 -17.98 -0.08 8.45
C SER A 155 -16.49 0.19 8.13
N ILE A 156 -15.67 -0.85 7.88
CA ILE A 156 -14.28 -0.68 7.40
C ILE A 156 -14.23 -0.28 5.92
N LEU A 157 -15.09 -0.81 5.04
CA LEU A 157 -15.16 -0.41 3.63
C LEU A 157 -15.61 1.05 3.49
N ASP A 158 -16.66 1.45 4.19
CA ASP A 158 -17.19 2.80 4.21
C ASP A 158 -16.14 3.78 4.76
N ALA A 159 -15.42 3.42 5.83
CA ALA A 159 -14.31 4.22 6.38
C ALA A 159 -13.12 4.34 5.40
N ALA A 160 -12.77 3.27 4.70
CA ALA A 160 -11.74 3.29 3.66
C ALA A 160 -12.16 4.19 2.49
N GLU A 161 -13.42 4.12 2.05
CA GLU A 161 -13.93 5.00 1.01
C GLU A 161 -13.92 6.48 1.47
N ILE A 162 -14.25 6.79 2.73
CA ILE A 162 -14.19 8.16 3.28
C ILE A 162 -12.76 8.72 3.28
N ALA A 163 -11.76 7.92 3.66
CA ALA A 163 -10.33 8.28 3.54
C ALA A 163 -9.85 8.38 2.07
N GLY A 164 -10.71 8.08 1.10
CA GLY A 164 -10.39 8.05 -0.33
C GLY A 164 -9.43 6.91 -0.69
N PHE A 165 -9.53 5.76 -0.02
CA PHE A 165 -8.93 4.52 -0.48
C PHE A 165 -9.89 3.75 -1.40
N ASN A 166 -9.32 3.06 -2.39
CA ASN A 166 -9.95 1.96 -3.09
C ASN A 166 -9.51 0.65 -2.40
N CYS A 167 -10.35 0.12 -1.51
CA CYS A 167 -10.05 -1.12 -0.80
C CYS A 167 -10.27 -2.33 -1.72
N LEU A 168 -9.21 -2.84 -2.35
CA LEU A 168 -9.25 -3.98 -3.28
C LEU A 168 -9.72 -5.28 -2.62
N ARG A 169 -9.36 -5.48 -1.34
CA ARG A 169 -9.79 -6.64 -0.52
C ARG A 169 -9.73 -6.29 0.97
N LEU A 170 -10.75 -6.70 1.73
CA LEU A 170 -10.58 -6.91 3.17
C LEU A 170 -10.09 -8.33 3.38
N MET A 171 -8.97 -8.49 4.08
CA MET A 171 -8.30 -9.77 4.25
C MET A 171 -8.29 -10.15 5.73
N ASN A 172 -8.57 -11.42 6.03
CA ASN A 172 -8.45 -11.93 7.39
C ASN A 172 -6.96 -11.90 7.81
N ASP A 173 -6.67 -11.43 9.02
CA ASP A 173 -5.32 -11.24 9.56
C ASP A 173 -4.44 -12.51 9.51
N THR A 174 -4.98 -13.64 9.97
CA THR A 174 -4.32 -14.95 9.86
C THR A 174 -4.15 -15.39 8.40
N THR A 175 -5.14 -15.15 7.53
CA THR A 175 -5.06 -15.52 6.09
C THR A 175 -4.03 -14.67 5.33
N ALA A 176 -3.82 -13.40 5.71
CA ALA A 176 -2.74 -12.58 5.19
C ALA A 176 -1.36 -13.19 5.54
N SER A 177 -1.17 -13.57 6.79
CA SER A 177 0.05 -14.24 7.26
C SER A 177 0.26 -15.60 6.57
N ALA A 178 -0.84 -16.35 6.35
CA ALA A 178 -0.83 -17.60 5.60
C ALA A 178 -0.43 -17.41 4.12
N LEU A 179 -0.83 -16.32 3.46
CA LEU A 179 -0.34 -15.97 2.12
C LEU A 179 1.17 -15.69 2.13
N GLY A 180 1.66 -14.94 3.13
CA GLY A 180 3.09 -14.67 3.33
C GLY A 180 3.93 -15.95 3.45
N TYR A 181 3.42 -16.94 4.20
CA TYR A 181 4.01 -18.29 4.27
C TYR A 181 3.92 -19.03 2.92
N GLY A 182 2.72 -19.14 2.36
CA GLY A 182 2.46 -19.97 1.18
C GLY A 182 3.24 -19.55 -0.07
N ILE A 183 3.33 -18.25 -0.35
CA ILE A 183 3.96 -17.77 -1.59
C ILE A 183 5.49 -17.85 -1.54
N THR A 184 6.08 -17.83 -0.33
CA THR A 184 7.53 -17.86 -0.11
C THR A 184 8.10 -19.27 0.02
N LYS A 185 7.31 -20.27 0.43
CA LYS A 185 7.73 -21.67 0.44
C LYS A 185 7.87 -22.21 -1.00
N THR A 186 8.99 -22.90 -1.24
CA THR A 186 9.33 -23.53 -2.53
C THR A 186 9.07 -25.03 -2.55
N ASP A 187 8.79 -25.61 -1.39
CA ASP A 187 8.71 -27.05 -1.10
C ASP A 187 7.28 -27.52 -0.76
N LEU A 188 6.27 -26.78 -1.25
CA LEU A 188 4.87 -27.16 -1.08
C LEU A 188 4.48 -28.34 -1.99
N PRO A 189 3.61 -29.27 -1.54
CA PRO A 189 3.16 -30.40 -2.36
C PRO A 189 2.42 -29.97 -3.63
N GLU A 190 2.45 -30.77 -4.69
CA GLU A 190 1.64 -30.51 -5.89
C GLU A 190 0.15 -30.82 -5.60
N ASP A 191 -0.78 -30.31 -6.41
CA ASP A 191 -2.25 -30.45 -6.19
C ASP A 191 -2.77 -31.89 -6.08
N LYS A 192 -1.98 -32.88 -6.49
CA LYS A 192 -2.31 -34.32 -6.44
C LYS A 192 -1.84 -35.00 -5.16
N ASP A 193 -0.95 -34.37 -4.41
CA ASP A 193 -0.36 -34.90 -3.19
C ASP A 193 -1.22 -34.57 -1.96
N LYS A 194 -0.83 -35.11 -0.80
CA LYS A 194 -1.44 -34.69 0.47
C LYS A 194 -1.05 -33.24 0.78
N PRO A 195 -2.00 -32.33 1.05
CA PRO A 195 -1.69 -30.94 1.33
C PRO A 195 -0.91 -30.79 2.65
N ARG A 196 -0.03 -29.80 2.70
CA ARG A 196 0.69 -29.43 3.93
C ARG A 196 -0.23 -28.61 4.82
N ASN A 197 -0.71 -29.19 5.92
CA ASN A 197 -1.60 -28.49 6.86
C ASN A 197 -0.78 -27.73 7.90
N VAL A 198 -0.98 -26.42 8.01
CA VAL A 198 -0.27 -25.54 8.96
C VAL A 198 -1.29 -24.80 9.81
N VAL A 199 -1.00 -24.70 11.11
CA VAL A 199 -1.77 -23.85 12.02
C VAL A 199 -1.07 -22.50 12.15
N PHE A 200 -1.85 -21.42 12.04
CA PHE A 200 -1.43 -20.08 12.44
C PHE A 200 -2.16 -19.70 13.72
N ALA A 201 -1.41 -19.29 14.74
CA ALA A 201 -1.96 -18.73 15.98
C ALA A 201 -1.43 -17.30 16.17
N ASP A 202 -2.35 -16.33 16.10
CA ASP A 202 -2.10 -14.91 16.30
C ASP A 202 -2.63 -14.47 17.67
N ILE A 203 -1.78 -13.89 18.51
CA ILE A 203 -2.24 -13.21 19.73
C ILE A 203 -1.73 -11.77 19.73
N GLY A 204 -2.60 -10.87 19.28
CA GLY A 204 -2.35 -9.43 19.25
C GLY A 204 -2.59 -8.74 20.59
N HIS A 205 -2.92 -7.45 20.54
CA HIS A 205 -3.23 -6.63 21.72
C HIS A 205 -4.57 -6.97 22.39
N SER A 206 -5.56 -7.46 21.64
CA SER A 206 -6.95 -7.57 22.11
C SER A 206 -7.74 -8.70 21.45
N CYS A 207 -7.06 -9.65 20.80
CA CYS A 207 -7.69 -10.76 20.09
C CYS A 207 -6.69 -11.91 19.95
N TYR A 208 -7.21 -13.13 20.09
CA TYR A 208 -6.53 -14.38 19.78
C TYR A 208 -7.27 -15.04 18.62
N SER A 209 -6.58 -15.23 17.49
CA SER A 209 -7.09 -15.88 16.28
C SER A 209 -6.31 -17.17 16.01
N VAL A 210 -7.01 -18.26 15.70
CA VAL A 210 -6.43 -19.53 15.27
C VAL A 210 -7.02 -19.92 13.93
N THR A 211 -6.17 -20.40 13.02
CA THR A 211 -6.58 -20.72 11.65
C THR A 211 -5.81 -21.94 11.14
N VAL A 212 -6.54 -22.95 10.66
CA VAL A 212 -5.96 -24.16 10.06
C VAL A 212 -6.00 -24.02 8.54
N VAL A 213 -4.84 -24.13 7.87
CA VAL A 213 -4.70 -23.90 6.43
C VAL A 213 -4.07 -25.11 5.76
N SER A 214 -4.71 -25.62 4.71
CA SER A 214 -4.07 -26.57 3.80
C SER A 214 -3.35 -25.82 2.69
N PHE A 215 -2.08 -26.14 2.47
CA PHE A 215 -1.27 -25.62 1.37
C PHE A 215 -0.96 -26.69 0.32
N VAL A 216 -1.05 -26.27 -0.94
CA VAL A 216 -0.44 -26.91 -2.12
C VAL A 216 0.29 -25.83 -2.92
N LYS A 217 1.08 -26.23 -3.91
CA LYS A 217 1.95 -25.34 -4.68
C LYS A 217 1.15 -24.30 -5.49
N GLY A 218 1.11 -23.06 -4.99
CA GLY A 218 0.36 -21.98 -5.61
C GLY A 218 -1.07 -21.82 -5.08
N GLN A 219 -1.48 -22.53 -4.03
CA GLN A 219 -2.78 -22.32 -3.38
C GLN A 219 -2.72 -22.51 -1.86
N LEU A 220 -3.47 -21.66 -1.15
CA LEU A 220 -3.91 -21.92 0.21
C LEU A 220 -5.44 -22.05 0.26
N THR A 221 -5.92 -22.96 1.09
CA THR A 221 -7.32 -23.09 1.47
C THR A 221 -7.44 -23.13 2.99
N VAL A 222 -8.10 -22.12 3.56
CA VAL A 222 -8.48 -22.11 4.98
C VAL A 222 -9.52 -23.22 5.23
N ARG A 223 -9.27 -24.07 6.24
CA ARG A 223 -10.18 -25.17 6.62
C ARG A 223 -11.15 -24.76 7.73
N SER A 224 -10.65 -24.02 8.71
CA SER A 224 -11.40 -23.60 9.89
C SER A 224 -10.75 -22.38 10.53
N THR A 225 -11.55 -21.64 11.28
CA THR A 225 -11.08 -20.53 12.12
C THR A 225 -11.78 -20.55 13.48
N ALA A 226 -11.04 -20.21 14.53
CA ALA A 226 -11.57 -20.06 15.88
C ALA A 226 -10.89 -18.88 16.58
N TYR A 227 -11.57 -18.29 17.57
CA TYR A 227 -11.15 -17.00 18.13
C TYR A 227 -11.50 -16.92 19.61
N ASP A 228 -10.63 -16.28 20.39
CA ASP A 228 -11.05 -15.61 21.63
C ASP A 228 -10.97 -14.10 21.40
N ARG A 229 -12.15 -13.48 21.32
CA ARG A 229 -12.31 -12.06 20.98
C ARG A 229 -11.96 -11.13 22.14
N HIS A 230 -11.75 -11.67 23.35
CA HIS A 230 -11.42 -10.95 24.59
C HIS A 230 -10.22 -11.61 25.27
N PHE A 231 -9.17 -11.81 24.48
CA PHE A 231 -7.88 -12.35 24.89
C PHE A 231 -6.79 -11.64 24.08
N GLY A 232 -5.91 -10.92 24.75
CA GLY A 232 -4.72 -10.32 24.13
C GLY A 232 -3.88 -9.57 25.16
N GLY A 233 -2.82 -8.92 24.68
CA GLY A 233 -1.85 -8.22 25.52
C GLY A 233 -2.47 -7.27 26.55
N ARG A 234 -3.57 -6.57 26.22
CA ARG A 234 -4.27 -5.62 27.09
C ARG A 234 -4.87 -6.27 28.33
N ASP A 235 -5.31 -7.52 28.21
CA ASP A 235 -6.04 -8.20 29.28
C ASP A 235 -5.04 -8.69 30.35
N PHE A 236 -3.81 -9.07 29.93
CA PHE A 236 -2.67 -9.27 30.83
C PHE A 236 -2.19 -7.95 31.47
N ASP A 237 -2.18 -6.83 30.73
CA ASP A 237 -1.87 -5.51 31.31
C ASP A 237 -2.92 -5.12 32.36
N GLN A 238 -4.20 -5.43 32.12
CA GLN A 238 -5.30 -5.16 33.05
C GLN A 238 -5.16 -5.95 34.37
N LEU A 239 -4.70 -7.20 34.32
CA LEU A 239 -4.38 -7.98 35.53
C LEU A 239 -3.24 -7.33 36.33
N LEU A 240 -2.16 -6.92 35.67
CA LEU A 240 -1.03 -6.25 36.31
C LEU A 240 -1.43 -4.88 36.89
N VAL A 241 -2.21 -4.07 36.15
CA VAL A 241 -2.81 -2.82 36.66
C VAL A 241 -3.61 -3.09 37.93
N ASN A 242 -4.48 -4.11 37.92
CA ASN A 242 -5.32 -4.44 39.06
C ASN A 242 -4.49 -4.86 40.28
N HIS A 243 -3.50 -5.74 40.09
CA HIS A 243 -2.59 -6.19 41.16
C HIS A 243 -1.80 -5.03 41.79
N PHE A 244 -1.11 -4.22 40.97
CA PHE A 244 -0.29 -3.12 41.49
C PHE A 244 -1.13 -1.97 42.06
N ALA A 245 -2.35 -1.72 41.54
CA ALA A 245 -3.24 -0.72 42.11
C ALA A 245 -3.67 -1.05 43.55
N GLU A 246 -4.00 -2.31 43.86
CA GLU A 246 -4.30 -2.68 45.25
C GLU A 246 -3.04 -2.65 46.13
N ILE A 247 -1.87 -3.06 45.63
CA ILE A 247 -0.59 -2.90 46.35
C ILE A 247 -0.33 -1.43 46.72
N PHE A 248 -0.50 -0.48 45.80
CA PHE A 248 -0.24 0.94 46.10
C PHE A 248 -1.33 1.57 46.99
N LYS A 249 -2.55 1.05 46.96
CA LYS A 249 -3.63 1.39 47.89
C LYS A 249 -3.38 0.87 49.31
N GLU A 250 -2.75 -0.29 49.46
CA GLU A 250 -2.34 -0.84 50.75
C GLU A 250 -1.04 -0.21 51.28
N LYS A 251 0.01 -0.16 50.46
CA LYS A 251 1.37 0.29 50.82
C LYS A 251 1.52 1.80 50.86
N ASN A 252 1.05 2.49 49.80
CA ASN A 252 1.24 3.93 49.58
C ASN A 252 -0.03 4.76 49.88
N LYS A 253 -1.15 4.11 50.23
CA LYS A 253 -2.45 4.74 50.54
C LYS A 253 -3.05 5.60 49.42
N ILE A 254 -2.72 5.30 48.16
CA ILE A 254 -3.26 5.98 46.97
C ILE A 254 -4.17 5.07 46.15
N ASP A 255 -5.32 5.58 45.72
CA ASP A 255 -6.17 4.90 44.75
C ASP A 255 -5.85 5.36 43.32
N VAL A 256 -4.95 4.62 42.65
CA VAL A 256 -4.54 4.90 41.27
C VAL A 256 -5.69 4.80 40.27
N LYS A 257 -6.74 4.01 40.55
CA LYS A 257 -7.91 3.86 39.67
C LYS A 257 -8.83 5.08 39.73
N SER A 258 -8.82 5.83 40.83
CA SER A 258 -9.59 7.08 40.98
C SER A 258 -9.11 8.23 40.07
N ASN A 259 -7.88 8.17 39.57
CA ASN A 259 -7.25 9.23 38.78
C ASN A 259 -6.80 8.71 37.40
N PRO A 260 -7.47 9.11 36.30
CA PRO A 260 -7.12 8.63 34.95
C PRO A 260 -5.65 8.82 34.58
N LYS A 261 -5.01 9.95 34.94
CA LYS A 261 -3.59 10.20 34.61
C LYS A 261 -2.66 9.26 35.38
N ALA A 262 -2.98 8.92 36.62
CA ALA A 262 -2.26 7.92 37.41
C ALA A 262 -2.42 6.52 36.79
N LEU A 263 -3.65 6.18 36.37
CA LEU A 263 -3.95 4.93 35.68
C LEU A 263 -3.23 4.80 34.32
N PHE A 264 -3.11 5.87 33.53
CA PHE A 264 -2.32 5.88 32.29
C PHE A 264 -0.83 5.63 32.54
N ARG A 265 -0.24 6.26 33.57
CA ARG A 265 1.15 6.02 33.97
C ARG A 265 1.35 4.56 34.37
N LEU A 266 0.45 4.00 35.18
CA LEU A 266 0.50 2.59 35.58
C LEU A 266 0.37 1.64 34.38
N ARG A 267 -0.62 1.85 33.50
CA ARG A 267 -0.83 1.07 32.26
C ARG A 267 0.43 1.05 31.40
N THR A 268 1.06 2.21 31.19
CA THR A 268 2.29 2.36 30.39
C THR A 268 3.48 1.63 31.04
N ALA A 269 3.58 1.66 32.36
CA ALA A 269 4.66 1.01 33.10
C ALA A 269 4.48 -0.53 33.15
N VAL A 270 3.26 -1.04 33.34
CA VAL A 270 3.03 -2.51 33.32
C VAL A 270 3.15 -3.12 31.93
N GLU A 271 2.83 -2.38 30.86
CA GLU A 271 3.02 -2.87 29.49
C GLU A 271 4.52 -3.08 29.17
N LYS A 272 5.38 -2.19 29.68
CA LYS A 272 6.85 -2.35 29.64
C LYS A 272 7.29 -3.54 30.50
N LEU A 273 6.81 -3.63 31.75
CA LEU A 273 7.12 -4.73 32.66
C LEU A 273 6.76 -6.12 32.09
N LYS A 274 5.58 -6.28 31.49
CA LYS A 274 5.13 -7.52 30.83
C LYS A 274 6.06 -7.94 29.70
N LYS A 275 6.56 -6.98 28.91
CA LYS A 275 7.58 -7.22 27.87
C LYS A 275 8.92 -7.66 28.50
N VAL A 276 9.35 -7.03 29.58
CA VAL A 276 10.57 -7.42 30.33
C VAL A 276 10.45 -8.84 30.91
N LEU A 277 9.31 -9.20 31.51
CA LEU A 277 9.02 -10.55 32.02
C LEU A 277 8.99 -11.63 30.93
N SER A 278 8.72 -11.26 29.67
CA SER A 278 8.76 -12.20 28.55
C SER A 278 10.19 -12.67 28.20
N ALA A 279 11.22 -11.95 28.69
CA ALA A 279 12.63 -12.34 28.60
C ALA A 279 13.20 -12.75 29.97
N ASN A 280 12.96 -11.95 31.01
CA ASN A 280 13.55 -12.09 32.34
C ASN A 280 12.60 -12.78 33.34
N ASN A 281 13.15 -13.45 34.35
CA ASN A 281 12.34 -14.16 35.36
C ASN A 281 11.73 -13.23 36.43
N GLN A 282 12.12 -11.95 36.46
CA GLN A 282 11.54 -10.92 37.33
C GLN A 282 11.71 -9.53 36.69
N SER A 283 10.91 -8.56 37.11
CA SER A 283 11.04 -7.15 36.71
C SER A 283 10.62 -6.21 37.84
N PRO A 284 11.40 -5.17 38.16
CA PRO A 284 10.90 -4.08 38.98
C PRO A 284 9.82 -3.29 38.24
N LEU A 285 8.94 -2.65 39.00
CA LEU A 285 7.99 -1.63 38.57
C LEU A 285 8.29 -0.34 39.35
N ASN A 286 8.81 0.67 38.68
CA ASN A 286 9.01 2.00 39.25
C ASN A 286 8.16 3.01 38.45
N VAL A 287 7.39 3.85 39.13
CA VAL A 287 6.61 4.94 38.52
C VAL A 287 6.72 6.18 39.40
N GLU A 288 7.40 7.20 38.87
CA GLU A 288 7.60 8.48 39.54
C GLU A 288 6.33 9.33 39.54
N SER A 289 6.10 10.06 40.64
CA SER A 289 5.02 11.03 40.85
C SER A 289 3.65 10.56 40.33
N ILE A 290 3.31 9.29 40.58
CA ILE A 290 2.16 8.62 39.94
C ILE A 290 0.85 9.36 40.26
N MET A 291 0.71 9.79 41.51
CA MET A 291 -0.40 10.56 42.09
C MET A 291 0.10 11.23 43.37
N ASN A 292 -0.36 12.47 43.63
CA ASN A 292 -0.04 13.24 44.85
C ASN A 292 1.47 13.34 45.17
N ASP A 293 2.30 13.45 44.13
CA ASP A 293 3.77 13.52 44.21
C ASP A 293 4.43 12.37 44.98
N ILE A 294 3.74 11.21 45.03
CA ILE A 294 4.25 9.95 45.58
C ILE A 294 4.83 9.12 44.43
N ASP A 295 6.09 8.71 44.61
CA ASP A 295 6.71 7.67 43.80
C ASP A 295 6.27 6.28 44.28
N VAL A 296 6.08 5.35 43.34
CA VAL A 296 5.77 3.96 43.65
C VAL A 296 6.82 3.00 43.10
N SER A 297 7.23 2.06 43.94
CA SER A 297 8.16 0.99 43.59
C SER A 297 7.65 -0.35 44.10
N SER A 298 7.70 -1.36 43.23
CA SER A 298 7.41 -2.78 43.52
C SER A 298 8.26 -3.69 42.62
N ILE A 299 8.16 -5.00 42.81
CA ILE A 299 8.75 -6.03 41.95
C ILE A 299 7.76 -7.17 41.79
N ILE A 300 7.84 -7.90 40.67
CA ILE A 300 7.11 -9.16 40.47
C ILE A 300 7.97 -10.13 39.66
N SER A 301 7.87 -11.42 39.95
CA SER A 301 8.45 -12.50 39.16
C SER A 301 7.54 -12.89 37.97
N ARG A 302 8.11 -13.64 37.01
CA ARG A 302 7.32 -14.29 35.95
C ARG A 302 6.32 -15.28 36.54
N GLN A 303 6.73 -16.03 37.56
CA GLN A 303 5.88 -17.03 38.21
C GLN A 303 4.63 -16.37 38.82
N GLU A 304 4.79 -15.33 39.64
CA GLU A 304 3.66 -14.62 40.25
C GLU A 304 2.74 -13.99 39.20
N PHE A 305 3.29 -13.46 38.10
CA PHE A 305 2.50 -12.96 36.96
C PHE A 305 1.71 -14.07 36.26
N GLU A 306 2.30 -15.25 36.04
CA GLU A 306 1.64 -16.37 35.37
C GLU A 306 0.59 -17.05 36.28
N GLU A 307 0.83 -17.11 37.59
CA GLU A 307 -0.17 -17.50 38.60
C GLU A 307 -1.35 -16.52 38.64
N LEU A 308 -1.10 -15.20 38.62
CA LEU A 308 -2.12 -14.15 38.48
C LEU A 308 -2.94 -14.28 37.19
N ALA A 309 -2.33 -14.82 36.13
CA ALA A 309 -2.92 -14.90 34.80
C ALA A 309 -3.52 -16.27 34.44
N GLU A 310 -3.61 -17.23 35.36
CA GLU A 310 -4.13 -18.58 35.04
C GLU A 310 -5.58 -18.55 34.50
N ASN A 311 -6.40 -17.58 34.91
CA ASN A 311 -7.75 -17.35 34.37
C ASN A 311 -7.75 -16.94 32.88
N LEU A 312 -6.65 -16.37 32.37
CA LEU A 312 -6.40 -16.16 30.95
C LEU A 312 -5.71 -17.39 30.36
N LEU A 313 -4.60 -17.84 30.93
CA LEU A 313 -3.75 -18.90 30.38
C LEU A 313 -4.47 -20.25 30.21
N SER A 314 -5.46 -20.55 31.05
CA SER A 314 -6.34 -21.72 30.88
C SER A 314 -7.23 -21.66 29.63
N ARG A 315 -7.52 -20.47 29.09
CA ARG A 315 -8.28 -20.28 27.83
C ARG A 315 -7.45 -20.52 26.57
N VAL A 316 -6.11 -20.58 26.65
CA VAL A 316 -5.20 -20.68 25.49
C VAL A 316 -5.53 -21.89 24.59
N GLU A 317 -5.95 -23.00 25.18
CA GLU A 317 -6.28 -24.22 24.40
C GLU A 317 -7.65 -24.16 23.70
N ASN A 318 -8.55 -23.23 24.04
CA ASN A 318 -9.93 -23.27 23.57
C ASN A 318 -10.04 -23.01 22.05
N PRO A 319 -9.44 -21.94 21.47
CA PRO A 319 -9.42 -21.76 20.02
C PRO A 319 -8.60 -22.83 19.29
N LEU A 320 -7.56 -23.41 19.92
CA LEU A 320 -6.78 -24.52 19.31
C LEU A 320 -7.66 -25.76 19.12
N LYS A 321 -8.36 -26.18 20.18
CA LYS A 321 -9.30 -27.31 20.16
C LYS A 321 -10.40 -27.10 19.14
N GLN A 322 -11.03 -25.92 19.16
CA GLN A 322 -12.12 -25.59 18.24
C GLN A 322 -11.64 -25.59 16.78
N ALA A 323 -10.53 -24.90 16.47
CA ALA A 323 -10.03 -24.84 15.10
C ALA A 323 -9.62 -26.23 14.58
N LEU A 324 -8.95 -27.04 15.39
CA LEU A 324 -8.59 -28.42 14.99
C LEU A 324 -9.84 -29.27 14.75
N GLN A 325 -10.79 -29.29 15.69
CA GLN A 325 -12.05 -30.04 15.55
C GLN A 325 -12.85 -29.62 14.31
N GLU A 326 -12.99 -28.31 14.06
CA GLU A 326 -13.72 -27.79 12.91
C GLU A 326 -12.99 -27.95 11.57
N SER A 327 -11.67 -28.25 11.57
CA SER A 327 -10.92 -28.54 10.36
C SER A 327 -11.16 -29.95 9.82
N GLY A 328 -11.66 -30.86 10.67
CA GLY A 328 -11.78 -32.29 10.38
C GLY A 328 -10.44 -33.06 10.38
N LEU A 329 -9.31 -32.38 10.59
CA LEU A 329 -7.97 -32.99 10.64
C LEU A 329 -7.64 -33.52 12.04
N LYS A 330 -6.78 -34.52 12.09
CA LYS A 330 -6.16 -35.01 13.33
C LYS A 330 -4.89 -34.23 13.67
N LEU A 331 -4.45 -34.35 14.92
CA LEU A 331 -3.26 -33.66 15.45
C LEU A 331 -1.97 -34.09 14.75
N GLU A 332 -1.89 -35.36 14.30
CA GLU A 332 -0.75 -35.90 13.57
C GLU A 332 -0.67 -35.36 12.13
N GLU A 333 -1.79 -34.91 11.56
CA GLU A 333 -1.89 -34.37 10.19
C GLU A 333 -1.49 -32.90 10.10
N ILE A 334 -1.21 -32.25 11.24
CA ILE A 334 -0.63 -30.90 11.31
C ILE A 334 0.88 -30.98 11.10
N HIS A 335 1.38 -30.34 10.04
CA HIS A 335 2.81 -30.29 9.71
C HIS A 335 3.58 -29.37 10.67
N SER A 336 3.11 -28.14 10.86
CA SER A 336 3.80 -27.07 11.58
C SER A 336 2.82 -26.08 12.23
N VAL A 337 3.29 -25.34 13.23
CA VAL A 337 2.50 -24.36 13.99
C VAL A 337 3.26 -23.04 14.01
N GLU A 338 2.87 -22.09 13.15
CA GLU A 338 3.47 -20.76 13.08
C GLU A 338 2.78 -19.82 14.09
N VAL A 339 3.55 -19.11 14.92
CA VAL A 339 3.02 -18.19 15.95
C VAL A 339 3.38 -16.72 15.65
N ILE A 340 2.36 -15.87 15.64
CA ILE A 340 2.45 -14.45 15.26
C ILE A 340 1.71 -13.56 16.29
N GLY A 341 1.85 -12.24 16.17
CA GLY A 341 1.27 -11.29 17.11
C GLY A 341 2.06 -11.18 18.41
N GLY A 342 2.26 -9.95 18.88
CA GLY A 342 3.24 -9.63 19.92
C GLY A 342 3.03 -10.31 21.28
N SER A 343 1.82 -10.79 21.60
CA SER A 343 1.53 -11.46 22.88
C SER A 343 1.90 -12.95 22.89
N THR A 344 2.13 -13.58 21.72
CA THR A 344 2.71 -14.94 21.65
C THR A 344 4.16 -15.01 22.16
N ARG A 345 4.74 -13.87 22.54
CA ARG A 345 6.09 -13.80 23.13
C ARG A 345 6.14 -14.23 24.59
N ILE A 346 5.00 -14.22 25.30
CA ILE A 346 4.87 -14.69 26.70
C ILE A 346 5.19 -16.20 26.77
N PRO A 347 6.13 -16.65 27.63
CA PRO A 347 6.58 -18.05 27.68
C PRO A 347 5.47 -19.08 27.91
N SER A 348 4.65 -18.92 28.95
CA SER A 348 3.54 -19.84 29.25
C SER A 348 2.50 -19.97 28.12
N ILE A 349 2.32 -18.95 27.27
CA ILE A 349 1.49 -19.05 26.05
C ILE A 349 2.15 -19.99 25.04
N LYS A 350 3.44 -19.83 24.76
CA LYS A 350 4.20 -20.70 23.85
C LYS A 350 4.16 -22.15 24.32
N GLU A 351 4.43 -22.37 25.61
CA GLU A 351 4.43 -23.71 26.22
C GLU A 351 3.08 -24.39 26.09
N ARG A 352 1.96 -23.68 26.31
CA ARG A 352 0.61 -24.24 26.16
C ARG A 352 0.24 -24.57 24.71
N ILE A 353 0.61 -23.73 23.75
CA ILE A 353 0.39 -24.02 22.32
C ILE A 353 1.25 -25.22 21.87
N ALA A 354 2.53 -25.26 22.25
CA ALA A 354 3.46 -26.34 21.92
C ALA A 354 3.01 -27.68 22.53
N LYS A 355 2.62 -27.66 23.82
CA LYS A 355 2.09 -28.81 24.56
C LYS A 355 0.79 -29.32 23.96
N PHE A 356 -0.12 -28.43 23.52
CA PHE A 356 -1.37 -28.84 22.89
C PHE A 356 -1.14 -29.62 21.58
N PHE A 357 -0.20 -29.19 20.74
CA PHE A 357 0.11 -29.85 19.47
C PHE A 357 1.18 -30.95 19.56
N GLY A 358 1.85 -31.12 20.71
CA GLY A 358 2.98 -32.05 20.85
C GLY A 358 4.16 -31.74 19.92
N LYS A 359 4.34 -30.47 19.53
CA LYS A 359 5.25 -30.00 18.48
C LYS A 359 5.95 -28.73 18.90
N GLU A 360 7.18 -28.53 18.41
CA GLU A 360 7.85 -27.23 18.50
C GLU A 360 7.12 -26.16 17.67
N LEU A 361 7.25 -24.90 18.09
CA LEU A 361 6.62 -23.76 17.40
C LEU A 361 7.56 -23.20 16.34
N ASN A 362 6.99 -22.84 15.20
CA ASN A 362 7.69 -22.20 14.10
C ASN A 362 7.57 -20.67 14.18
N TYR A 363 8.65 -20.02 13.78
CA TYR A 363 8.81 -18.56 13.74
C TYR A 363 9.33 -18.15 12.36
N THR A 364 8.86 -18.80 11.29
CA THR A 364 9.33 -18.54 9.92
C THR A 364 8.87 -17.18 9.42
N LEU A 365 7.75 -16.69 9.96
CA LEU A 365 7.23 -15.34 9.71
C LEU A 365 7.73 -14.35 10.77
N ASN A 366 8.03 -13.12 10.35
CA ASN A 366 8.20 -12.01 11.29
C ASN A 366 6.87 -11.76 12.02
N GLN A 367 6.84 -12.03 13.32
CA GLN A 367 5.63 -12.05 14.14
C GLN A 367 4.84 -10.72 14.17
N ASP A 368 5.51 -9.59 13.94
CA ASP A 368 4.86 -8.27 13.92
C ASP A 368 4.49 -7.83 12.49
N GLU A 369 5.27 -8.22 11.48
CA GLU A 369 5.12 -7.74 10.10
C GLU A 369 4.30 -8.66 9.18
N ALA A 370 4.05 -9.93 9.57
CA ALA A 370 3.45 -10.97 8.73
C ALA A 370 2.12 -10.54 8.07
N VAL A 371 1.22 -9.94 8.85
CA VAL A 371 -0.11 -9.50 8.39
C VAL A 371 0.01 -8.41 7.32
N ALA A 372 0.80 -7.35 7.59
CA ALA A 372 0.98 -6.25 6.64
C ALA A 372 1.64 -6.72 5.34
N ARG A 373 2.69 -7.53 5.44
CA ARG A 373 3.37 -8.15 4.28
C ARG A 373 2.39 -9.01 3.47
N GLY A 374 1.56 -9.80 4.14
CA GLY A 374 0.48 -10.58 3.52
C GLY A 374 -0.54 -9.72 2.76
N CYS A 375 -1.01 -8.64 3.37
CA CYS A 375 -1.91 -7.68 2.70
C CYS A 375 -1.24 -7.04 1.47
N ALA A 376 0.05 -6.69 1.53
CA ALA A 376 0.76 -6.10 0.39
C ALA A 376 1.00 -7.10 -0.75
N LEU A 377 1.29 -8.38 -0.42
CA LEU A 377 1.29 -9.48 -1.40
C LEU A 377 -0.07 -9.64 -2.07
N GLN A 378 -1.15 -9.61 -1.29
CA GLN A 378 -2.51 -9.68 -1.84
C GLN A 378 -2.87 -8.47 -2.69
N CYS A 379 -2.40 -7.27 -2.34
CA CYS A 379 -2.54 -6.07 -3.16
C CYS A 379 -1.76 -6.19 -4.48
N ALA A 380 -0.57 -6.79 -4.45
CA ALA A 380 0.22 -7.08 -5.65
C ALA A 380 -0.48 -8.07 -6.59
N ILE A 381 -1.04 -9.16 -6.05
CA ILE A 381 -1.85 -10.15 -6.82
C ILE A 381 -3.06 -9.50 -7.51
N LEU A 382 -3.63 -8.45 -6.91
CA LEU A 382 -4.79 -7.73 -7.46
C LEU A 382 -4.40 -6.54 -8.36
N SER A 383 -3.11 -6.27 -8.56
CA SER A 383 -2.64 -5.16 -9.39
C SER A 383 -2.50 -5.57 -10.86
N PRO A 384 -3.12 -4.86 -11.82
CA PRO A 384 -2.86 -5.08 -13.25
C PRO A 384 -1.43 -4.70 -13.68
N VAL A 385 -0.65 -4.02 -12.83
CA VAL A 385 0.71 -3.55 -13.13
C VAL A 385 1.79 -4.49 -12.55
N PHE A 386 1.60 -4.96 -11.31
CA PHE A 386 2.60 -5.78 -10.62
C PHE A 386 2.40 -7.27 -10.90
N LYS A 387 3.18 -7.83 -11.83
CA LYS A 387 3.22 -9.28 -12.06
C LYS A 387 3.98 -9.99 -10.92
N VAL A 388 3.24 -10.73 -10.10
CA VAL A 388 3.75 -11.63 -9.06
C VAL A 388 3.52 -13.09 -9.44
N ARG A 389 4.08 -14.04 -8.67
CA ARG A 389 3.74 -15.47 -8.81
C ARG A 389 2.24 -15.65 -8.57
N GLU A 390 1.57 -16.38 -9.47
CA GLU A 390 0.16 -16.74 -9.29
C GLU A 390 -0.01 -17.54 -8.00
N PHE A 391 -0.92 -17.08 -7.13
CA PHE A 391 -1.22 -17.72 -5.86
C PHE A 391 -2.71 -17.57 -5.50
N SER A 392 -3.41 -18.69 -5.40
CA SER A 392 -4.84 -18.78 -5.08
C SER A 392 -5.07 -18.71 -3.56
N VAL A 393 -5.98 -17.84 -3.13
CA VAL A 393 -6.27 -17.58 -1.70
C VAL A 393 -7.74 -17.80 -1.41
N GLN A 394 -8.09 -19.04 -1.01
CA GLN A 394 -9.42 -19.41 -0.56
C GLN A 394 -9.51 -19.21 0.96
N ASP A 395 -10.18 -18.13 1.37
CA ASP A 395 -10.46 -17.79 2.77
C ASP A 395 -11.82 -18.42 3.19
N ALA A 396 -12.24 -18.31 4.46
CA ALA A 396 -13.45 -18.98 4.97
C ALA A 396 -14.36 -18.04 5.79
N THR A 397 -15.68 -18.26 5.75
CA THR A 397 -16.64 -17.49 6.59
C THR A 397 -16.71 -18.03 8.03
N PRO A 398 -16.58 -17.18 9.07
CA PRO A 398 -16.70 -17.61 10.47
C PRO A 398 -18.14 -17.95 10.86
N TYR A 399 -19.14 -17.42 10.13
CA TYR A 399 -20.56 -17.49 10.50
C TYR A 399 -21.42 -18.01 9.34
N PRO A 400 -22.41 -18.87 9.62
CA PRO A 400 -23.38 -19.29 8.62
C PRO A 400 -24.41 -18.19 8.33
N ILE A 401 -24.72 -17.99 7.05
CA ILE A 401 -25.70 -17.02 6.56
C ILE A 401 -26.88 -17.79 5.95
N LYS A 402 -28.09 -17.50 6.44
CA LYS A 402 -29.34 -17.94 5.84
C LYS A 402 -30.06 -16.79 5.13
N ILE A 403 -30.81 -17.15 4.10
CA ILE A 403 -31.70 -16.24 3.38
C ILE A 403 -33.14 -16.69 3.61
N LYS A 404 -34.02 -15.72 3.84
CA LYS A 404 -35.46 -15.86 4.08
C LYS A 404 -36.25 -15.21 2.94
N TRP A 405 -37.48 -15.65 2.74
CA TRP A 405 -38.43 -15.06 1.79
C TRP A 405 -39.87 -15.28 2.25
N GLU A 406 -40.79 -14.53 1.64
CA GLU A 406 -42.23 -14.77 1.81
C GLU A 406 -42.67 -15.96 0.96
N ASN A 407 -43.46 -16.87 1.55
CA ASN A 407 -44.07 -18.00 0.85
C ASN A 407 -45.29 -17.57 0.04
N ILE A 408 -45.52 -18.20 -1.11
CA ILE A 408 -46.72 -17.96 -1.92
C ILE A 408 -47.79 -19.06 -1.75
N PRO A 409 -49.10 -18.72 -1.71
CA PRO A 409 -50.17 -19.72 -1.55
C PRO A 409 -50.22 -20.78 -2.66
N GLU A 410 -49.65 -20.47 -3.82
CA GLU A 410 -49.62 -21.31 -5.03
C GLU A 410 -48.61 -22.47 -4.92
N ILE A 411 -47.73 -22.48 -3.90
CA ILE A 411 -46.74 -23.55 -3.66
C ILE A 411 -46.93 -24.15 -2.25
N PRO A 412 -47.70 -25.25 -2.13
CA PRO A 412 -47.85 -25.96 -0.86
C PRO A 412 -46.49 -26.46 -0.33
N ASN A 413 -46.22 -26.18 0.94
CA ASN A 413 -44.98 -26.57 1.66
C ASN A 413 -43.68 -25.97 1.08
N GLU A 414 -43.72 -24.76 0.52
CA GLU A 414 -42.49 -23.98 0.24
C GLU A 414 -41.68 -23.77 1.54
N GLU A 415 -40.40 -24.16 1.55
CA GLU A 415 -39.48 -23.77 2.64
C GLU A 415 -39.27 -22.26 2.60
N SER A 416 -39.40 -21.55 3.73
CA SER A 416 -39.31 -20.08 3.82
C SER A 416 -37.92 -19.54 4.18
N GLU A 417 -36.98 -20.43 4.54
CA GLU A 417 -35.59 -20.07 4.81
C GLU A 417 -34.59 -21.18 4.44
N LEU A 418 -33.39 -20.79 4.01
CA LEU A 418 -32.30 -21.70 3.64
C LEU A 418 -30.94 -21.16 4.09
N THR A 419 -30.10 -22.00 4.69
CA THR A 419 -28.69 -21.68 4.95
C THR A 419 -27.87 -21.76 3.66
N VAL A 420 -27.71 -20.61 3.01
CA VAL A 420 -27.08 -20.48 1.67
C VAL A 420 -25.56 -20.60 1.74
N PHE A 421 -24.95 -20.06 2.79
CA PHE A 421 -23.51 -20.13 3.05
C PHE A 421 -23.31 -20.72 4.46
N PRO A 422 -22.94 -22.00 4.61
CA PRO A 422 -22.67 -22.59 5.92
C PRO A 422 -21.38 -22.05 6.54
N LYS A 423 -21.13 -22.36 7.82
CA LYS A 423 -19.86 -22.05 8.48
C LYS A 423 -18.68 -22.66 7.72
N ASN A 424 -17.55 -21.96 7.70
CA ASN A 424 -16.33 -22.28 6.97
C ASN A 424 -16.49 -22.41 5.43
N ASN A 425 -17.63 -22.00 4.84
CA ASN A 425 -17.78 -21.87 3.37
C ASN A 425 -16.73 -20.89 2.80
N ASN A 426 -16.10 -21.29 1.69
CA ASN A 426 -15.03 -20.54 1.02
C ASN A 426 -15.44 -19.11 0.61
N ILE A 427 -14.47 -18.20 0.60
CA ILE A 427 -14.60 -16.80 0.19
C ILE A 427 -13.61 -16.54 -0.96
N PRO A 428 -14.07 -16.02 -2.13
CA PRO A 428 -15.45 -15.75 -2.50
C PRO A 428 -16.25 -17.02 -2.85
N SER A 429 -17.58 -16.98 -2.72
CA SER A 429 -18.49 -18.09 -3.10
C SER A 429 -19.80 -17.55 -3.68
N THR A 430 -20.39 -18.26 -4.63
CA THR A 430 -21.63 -17.89 -5.33
C THR A 430 -22.66 -19.02 -5.22
N LYS A 431 -23.91 -18.66 -4.96
CA LYS A 431 -25.06 -19.57 -4.96
C LYS A 431 -26.18 -18.96 -5.81
N ILE A 432 -26.82 -19.76 -6.64
CA ILE A 432 -27.99 -19.34 -7.43
C ILE A 432 -29.22 -19.94 -6.77
N LEU A 433 -30.05 -19.09 -6.17
CA LEU A 433 -31.37 -19.47 -5.69
C LEU A 433 -32.35 -19.41 -6.87
N THR A 434 -33.36 -20.28 -6.87
CA THR A 434 -34.42 -20.28 -7.88
C THR A 434 -35.76 -20.17 -7.17
N PHE A 435 -36.48 -19.10 -7.47
CA PHE A 435 -37.80 -18.80 -6.94
C PHE A 435 -38.84 -18.87 -8.06
N TYR A 436 -40.08 -19.13 -7.71
CA TYR A 436 -41.22 -19.15 -8.62
C TYR A 436 -42.18 -18.06 -8.13
N ARG A 437 -42.35 -16.96 -8.88
CA ARG A 437 -43.10 -15.78 -8.40
C ARG A 437 -43.82 -15.09 -9.58
N LYS A 438 -45.01 -14.53 -9.33
CA LYS A 438 -45.76 -13.69 -10.30
C LYS A 438 -45.52 -12.19 -10.14
N GLN A 439 -45.08 -11.75 -8.96
CA GLN A 439 -44.96 -10.33 -8.58
C GLN A 439 -43.62 -10.03 -7.89
N PRO A 440 -43.20 -8.74 -7.79
CA PRO A 440 -42.01 -8.34 -7.04
C PRO A 440 -42.00 -8.87 -5.61
N PHE A 441 -40.81 -9.20 -5.10
CA PHE A 441 -40.64 -9.78 -3.77
C PHE A 441 -39.31 -9.38 -3.13
N ASP A 442 -39.26 -9.43 -1.80
CA ASP A 442 -38.06 -9.22 -1.01
C ASP A 442 -37.46 -10.56 -0.56
N ILE A 443 -36.13 -10.62 -0.47
CA ILE A 443 -35.40 -11.66 0.28
C ILE A 443 -34.57 -11.02 1.39
N GLU A 444 -34.51 -11.64 2.57
CA GLU A 444 -33.73 -11.14 3.70
C GLU A 444 -32.59 -12.08 4.08
N ALA A 445 -31.41 -11.53 4.31
CA ALA A 445 -30.25 -12.26 4.82
C ALA A 445 -30.09 -12.06 6.33
N HIS A 446 -29.89 -13.16 7.04
CA HIS A 446 -29.70 -13.21 8.48
C HIS A 446 -28.59 -14.22 8.83
N TYR A 447 -27.89 -14.03 9.95
CA TYR A 447 -27.07 -15.11 10.51
C TYR A 447 -27.94 -16.27 10.97
N ALA A 448 -27.51 -17.51 10.71
CA ALA A 448 -28.26 -18.70 11.14
C ALA A 448 -28.02 -19.02 12.63
N GLU A 449 -26.83 -18.73 13.15
CA GLU A 449 -26.39 -19.00 14.52
C GLU A 449 -26.21 -17.67 15.29
N THR A 450 -27.30 -17.13 15.82
CA THR A 450 -27.33 -15.81 16.47
C THR A 450 -26.64 -15.75 17.84
N ASP A 451 -26.29 -16.89 18.41
CA ASP A 451 -25.53 -17.04 19.65
C ASP A 451 -24.00 -17.07 19.43
N LYS A 452 -23.53 -17.19 18.17
CA LYS A 452 -22.09 -17.24 17.83
C LYS A 452 -21.51 -15.91 17.36
N ILE A 453 -22.35 -14.98 16.89
CA ILE A 453 -21.94 -13.62 16.54
C ILE A 453 -21.65 -12.79 17.81
N PRO A 454 -20.89 -11.68 17.73
CA PRO A 454 -20.60 -10.84 18.89
C PRO A 454 -21.88 -10.28 19.54
N THR A 455 -21.98 -10.39 20.87
CA THR A 455 -23.14 -9.91 21.64
C THR A 455 -23.41 -8.44 21.37
N GLY A 456 -24.63 -8.09 20.95
CA GLY A 456 -25.03 -6.73 20.60
C GLY A 456 -25.04 -6.42 19.10
N ILE A 457 -24.42 -7.26 18.26
CA ILE A 457 -24.57 -7.20 16.81
C ILE A 457 -25.98 -7.66 16.40
N ASN A 458 -26.61 -6.94 15.47
CA ASN A 458 -27.87 -7.34 14.87
C ASN A 458 -27.66 -8.59 13.98
N SER A 459 -28.56 -9.57 14.08
CA SER A 459 -28.52 -10.78 13.26
C SER A 459 -28.90 -10.56 11.78
N TRP A 460 -29.60 -9.46 11.47
CA TRP A 460 -29.94 -9.03 10.11
C TRP A 460 -28.72 -8.48 9.37
N ILE A 461 -28.54 -8.92 8.12
CA ILE A 461 -27.41 -8.57 7.24
C ILE A 461 -27.85 -7.61 6.13
N GLY A 462 -29.06 -7.81 5.61
CA GLY A 462 -29.62 -6.98 4.54
C GLY A 462 -30.90 -7.55 3.95
N ARG A 463 -31.65 -6.71 3.25
CA ARG A 463 -32.82 -7.06 2.46
C ARG A 463 -32.57 -6.69 0.99
N PHE A 464 -32.95 -7.57 0.07
CA PHE A 464 -32.76 -7.37 -1.37
C PHE A 464 -34.12 -7.46 -2.05
N SER A 465 -34.58 -6.35 -2.63
CA SER A 465 -35.87 -6.26 -3.33
C SER A 465 -35.68 -6.56 -4.82
N ILE A 466 -36.35 -7.60 -5.32
CA ILE A 466 -36.37 -7.96 -6.74
C ILE A 466 -37.61 -7.32 -7.39
N LYS A 467 -37.40 -6.35 -8.28
CA LYS A 467 -38.45 -5.57 -8.94
C LYS A 467 -38.76 -6.09 -10.34
N GLU A 468 -39.90 -5.65 -10.89
CA GLU A 468 -40.39 -5.98 -12.23
C GLU A 468 -40.50 -7.48 -12.57
N VAL A 469 -40.67 -8.32 -11.55
CA VAL A 469 -41.18 -9.69 -11.73
C VAL A 469 -42.61 -9.57 -12.23
N VAL A 470 -42.89 -10.27 -13.32
CA VAL A 470 -44.20 -10.42 -13.96
C VAL A 470 -44.46 -11.93 -14.15
N PRO A 471 -45.71 -12.39 -14.24
CA PRO A 471 -45.99 -13.78 -14.61
C PRO A 471 -45.51 -14.09 -16.04
N THR A 472 -45.54 -15.36 -16.43
CA THR A 472 -45.22 -15.77 -17.81
C THR A 472 -46.33 -15.34 -18.78
N ASP A 473 -46.09 -15.49 -20.08
CA ASP A 473 -47.08 -15.21 -21.13
C ASP A 473 -48.31 -16.16 -21.10
N SER A 474 -48.40 -17.07 -20.12
CA SER A 474 -49.54 -17.95 -19.83
C SER A 474 -50.17 -17.71 -18.45
N ASP A 475 -49.83 -16.61 -17.77
CA ASP A 475 -50.17 -16.27 -16.37
C ASP A 475 -49.62 -17.24 -15.30
N ASP A 476 -48.69 -18.12 -15.69
CA ASP A 476 -47.98 -19.02 -14.78
C ASP A 476 -46.85 -18.32 -14.01
N LEU A 477 -46.32 -18.99 -12.99
CA LEU A 477 -45.21 -18.53 -12.15
C LEU A 477 -43.92 -18.35 -12.97
N SER A 478 -43.35 -17.14 -12.97
CA SER A 478 -42.04 -16.88 -13.57
C SER A 478 -40.91 -17.48 -12.73
N ILE A 479 -39.97 -18.16 -13.39
CA ILE A 479 -38.80 -18.78 -12.76
C ILE A 479 -37.71 -17.72 -12.58
N VAL A 480 -37.64 -17.12 -11.39
CA VAL A 480 -36.69 -16.06 -11.04
C VAL A 480 -35.43 -16.67 -10.43
N LYS A 481 -34.29 -16.50 -11.11
CA LYS A 481 -32.97 -16.91 -10.60
C LYS A 481 -32.25 -15.73 -9.97
N VAL A 482 -31.82 -15.89 -8.71
CA VAL A 482 -31.16 -14.85 -7.90
C VAL A 482 -29.75 -15.30 -7.53
N LYS A 483 -28.74 -14.52 -7.92
CA LYS A 483 -27.33 -14.83 -7.74
C LYS A 483 -26.80 -14.18 -6.46
N ALA A 484 -26.89 -14.89 -5.34
CA ALA A 484 -26.27 -14.49 -4.09
C ALA A 484 -24.75 -14.78 -4.13
N ARG A 485 -23.92 -13.84 -3.69
CA ARG A 485 -22.46 -13.97 -3.65
C ARG A 485 -21.90 -13.43 -2.34
N LEU A 486 -21.15 -14.28 -1.65
CA LEU A 486 -20.20 -13.86 -0.62
C LEU A 486 -18.93 -13.37 -1.35
N ASN A 487 -18.69 -12.06 -1.32
CA ASN A 487 -17.69 -11.42 -2.18
C ASN A 487 -16.26 -11.48 -1.60
N VAL A 488 -15.28 -10.89 -2.29
CA VAL A 488 -13.85 -10.99 -1.91
C VAL A 488 -13.50 -10.37 -0.55
N HIS A 489 -14.35 -9.47 -0.02
CA HIS A 489 -14.19 -8.84 1.31
C HIS A 489 -14.83 -9.68 2.44
N GLY A 490 -15.57 -10.74 2.09
CA GLY A 490 -16.36 -11.53 3.03
C GLY A 490 -17.69 -10.90 3.43
N VAL A 491 -18.27 -10.03 2.58
CA VAL A 491 -19.63 -9.49 2.78
C VAL A 491 -20.62 -10.07 1.76
N LEU A 492 -21.89 -10.18 2.16
CA LEU A 492 -22.95 -10.64 1.29
C LEU A 492 -23.34 -9.56 0.26
N SER A 493 -23.54 -10.02 -0.96
CA SER A 493 -24.08 -9.25 -2.08
C SER A 493 -25.05 -10.12 -2.89
N VAL A 494 -25.96 -9.50 -3.63
CA VAL A 494 -26.76 -10.17 -4.66
C VAL A 494 -26.46 -9.46 -5.97
N GLU A 495 -25.77 -10.14 -6.88
CA GLU A 495 -25.18 -9.52 -8.07
C GLU A 495 -26.18 -9.34 -9.21
N SER A 496 -27.17 -10.22 -9.30
CA SER A 496 -28.15 -10.23 -10.40
C SER A 496 -29.38 -11.05 -10.02
N ALA A 497 -30.56 -10.59 -10.44
CA ALA A 497 -31.77 -11.41 -10.53
C ALA A 497 -32.26 -11.42 -11.98
N TYR A 498 -32.75 -12.55 -12.49
CA TYR A 498 -33.25 -12.66 -13.86
C TYR A 498 -34.35 -13.72 -14.00
N ILE A 499 -35.30 -13.51 -14.91
CA ILE A 499 -36.28 -14.51 -15.32
C ILE A 499 -35.61 -15.51 -16.27
N ALA A 500 -35.87 -16.80 -16.05
CA ALA A 500 -35.48 -17.88 -16.95
C ALA A 500 -36.70 -18.62 -17.51
N GLU A 501 -36.60 -19.11 -18.74
CA GLU A 501 -37.65 -19.88 -19.42
C GLU A 501 -37.14 -21.26 -19.83
N GLU A 502 -38.00 -22.27 -19.74
CA GLU A 502 -37.69 -23.62 -20.22
C GLU A 502 -37.79 -23.71 -21.74
N VAL A 503 -36.66 -23.56 -22.43
CA VAL A 503 -36.57 -23.87 -23.86
C VAL A 503 -36.28 -25.36 -24.01
N ILE A 504 -37.16 -26.08 -24.70
CA ILE A 504 -36.89 -27.46 -25.09
C ILE A 504 -35.89 -27.44 -26.24
N LYS A 505 -34.70 -28.03 -26.05
CA LYS A 505 -33.78 -28.35 -27.14
C LYS A 505 -33.80 -29.85 -27.43
N GLU A 506 -33.86 -30.16 -28.71
CA GLU A 506 -33.63 -31.50 -29.24
C GLU A 506 -32.16 -31.60 -29.62
N GLU A 507 -31.32 -32.00 -28.65
CA GLU A 507 -29.93 -32.39 -28.91
C GLU A 507 -29.94 -33.85 -29.41
N LYS A 508 -29.30 -34.10 -30.56
CA LYS A 508 -29.05 -35.46 -31.06
C LYS A 508 -27.75 -35.95 -30.44
N GLU A 509 -27.75 -37.14 -29.84
CA GLU A 509 -26.50 -37.80 -29.43
C GLU A 509 -25.72 -38.22 -30.67
N GLU A 510 -24.48 -37.77 -30.79
CA GLU A 510 -23.45 -38.53 -31.52
C GLU A 510 -23.10 -39.78 -30.69
N PRO A 511 -22.78 -40.92 -31.32
CA PRO A 511 -22.52 -42.16 -30.60
C PRO A 511 -21.31 -42.03 -29.66
N PRO A 512 -21.33 -42.70 -28.49
CA PRO A 512 -20.28 -42.55 -27.49
C PRO A 512 -18.94 -43.02 -28.02
N LYS A 513 -17.89 -42.21 -27.82
CA LYS A 513 -16.51 -42.70 -27.94
C LYS A 513 -16.26 -43.73 -26.85
N ALA A 514 -15.73 -44.88 -27.24
CA ALA A 514 -15.41 -45.97 -26.32
C ALA A 514 -14.35 -45.57 -25.29
N GLU A 515 -14.40 -46.21 -24.12
CA GLU A 515 -13.42 -46.05 -23.04
C GLU A 515 -12.08 -46.70 -23.43
N GLU A 516 -10.96 -46.05 -23.09
CA GLU A 516 -9.63 -46.69 -23.16
C GLU A 516 -9.37 -47.54 -21.90
N PRO A 517 -9.15 -48.86 -22.01
CA PRO A 517 -8.84 -49.71 -20.86
C PRO A 517 -7.35 -49.66 -20.50
N SER A 518 -7.04 -49.63 -19.20
CA SER A 518 -5.67 -49.59 -18.70
C SER A 518 -5.03 -50.98 -18.56
N LYS A 519 -4.09 -51.30 -19.47
CA LYS A 519 -2.96 -52.25 -19.37
C LYS A 519 -3.16 -53.60 -18.64
N ALA A 520 -2.99 -54.70 -19.39
CA ALA A 520 -2.28 -55.89 -18.92
C ALA A 520 -1.54 -56.60 -20.09
N GLU A 521 -0.27 -56.94 -19.84
CA GLU A 521 0.61 -58.00 -20.41
C GLU A 521 0.68 -58.33 -21.93
N GLU A 522 1.91 -58.55 -22.42
CA GLU A 522 2.27 -59.22 -23.70
C GLU A 522 2.25 -60.78 -23.52
N PRO A 523 2.52 -61.67 -24.51
CA PRO A 523 2.95 -61.51 -25.94
C PRO A 523 2.13 -62.43 -26.93
N PRO A 524 2.63 -62.84 -28.14
CA PRO A 524 3.02 -62.04 -29.32
C PRO A 524 2.44 -62.54 -30.69
N LYS A 525 2.64 -61.75 -31.76
CA LYS A 525 2.54 -62.09 -33.22
C LYS A 525 1.13 -62.44 -33.76
N SER A 526 0.77 -62.15 -35.03
CA SER A 526 1.54 -61.86 -36.27
C SER A 526 0.78 -60.93 -37.24
N GLU A 527 1.51 -60.33 -38.21
CA GLU A 527 1.23 -60.13 -39.67
C GLU A 527 -0.24 -60.09 -40.19
N GLU A 528 -0.64 -59.27 -41.18
CA GLU A 528 0.10 -58.40 -42.14
C GLU A 528 -0.82 -57.37 -42.85
N SER A 529 -0.29 -56.19 -43.24
CA SER A 529 -0.72 -55.36 -44.42
C SER A 529 -2.16 -54.76 -44.46
N GLN A 530 -2.56 -53.83 -45.35
CA GLN A 530 -1.94 -52.64 -45.98
C GLN A 530 -3.06 -51.68 -46.49
N LYS A 531 -2.74 -50.38 -46.66
CA LYS A 531 -3.15 -49.36 -47.69
C LYS A 531 -4.44 -49.51 -48.55
N SER A 532 -5.08 -48.45 -49.07
CA SER A 532 -4.94 -46.98 -48.95
C SER A 532 -6.11 -46.22 -49.62
N GLU A 533 -6.14 -44.89 -49.44
CA GLU A 533 -6.60 -43.84 -50.39
C GLU A 533 -8.10 -43.66 -50.78
N GLU A 534 -8.60 -42.50 -50.34
CA GLU A 534 -9.63 -41.60 -50.90
C GLU A 534 -9.32 -41.10 -52.35
N PRO A 535 -10.10 -40.20 -53.03
CA PRO A 535 -11.46 -39.62 -52.81
C PRO A 535 -12.29 -39.66 -54.16
N PRO A 536 -12.97 -38.61 -54.73
CA PRO A 536 -13.79 -37.49 -54.23
C PRO A 536 -15.19 -37.25 -54.91
N LYS A 537 -16.15 -36.67 -54.14
CA LYS A 537 -17.11 -35.56 -54.45
C LYS A 537 -18.17 -35.56 -55.61
N SER A 538 -19.36 -35.06 -55.21
CA SER A 538 -20.26 -34.04 -55.87
C SER A 538 -21.46 -34.44 -56.76
N GLY A 539 -22.61 -33.77 -56.57
CA GLY A 539 -23.78 -33.73 -57.47
C GLY A 539 -25.18 -33.65 -56.80
N ASP A 540 -25.91 -32.55 -57.03
CA ASP A 540 -27.37 -32.32 -56.76
C ASP A 540 -28.12 -32.23 -58.12
N PRO A 541 -29.49 -32.20 -58.26
CA PRO A 541 -30.58 -32.08 -57.27
C PRO A 541 -31.80 -33.06 -57.49
N GLN A 542 -32.96 -32.76 -56.86
CA GLN A 542 -34.29 -33.45 -56.89
C GLN A 542 -35.18 -33.02 -58.11
N PRO A 543 -36.53 -33.32 -58.23
CA PRO A 543 -37.46 -34.26 -57.53
C PRO A 543 -38.45 -35.05 -58.45
N MET A 544 -39.27 -36.00 -57.91
CA MET A 544 -40.75 -36.17 -58.12
C MET A 544 -41.35 -37.48 -57.50
N GLU A 545 -42.68 -37.68 -57.61
CA GLU A 545 -43.58 -38.54 -56.79
C GLU A 545 -43.94 -39.92 -57.41
N THR A 546 -44.49 -40.85 -56.60
CA THR A 546 -45.83 -41.54 -56.78
C THR A 546 -46.08 -42.65 -55.70
N ASP A 547 -47.17 -43.43 -55.83
CA ASP A 547 -48.02 -43.91 -54.71
C ASP A 547 -48.09 -45.44 -54.43
N ASP A 548 -48.61 -45.75 -53.23
CA ASP A 548 -49.49 -46.89 -52.81
C ASP A 548 -49.05 -48.29 -52.22
N LYS A 549 -49.56 -48.53 -51.00
CA LYS A 549 -50.14 -49.75 -50.33
C LYS A 549 -49.46 -51.15 -50.23
N SER A 550 -49.27 -51.56 -48.95
CA SER A 550 -49.59 -52.89 -48.31
C SER A 550 -48.81 -54.18 -48.69
N GLN A 551 -48.55 -55.16 -47.80
CA GLN A 551 -48.67 -55.31 -46.33
C GLN A 551 -47.76 -56.47 -45.82
N GLU A 552 -47.27 -56.38 -44.56
CA GLU A 552 -46.76 -57.47 -43.68
C GLU A 552 -45.60 -58.40 -44.16
N SER A 553 -44.67 -58.90 -43.30
CA SER A 553 -44.27 -58.53 -41.92
C SER A 553 -42.87 -59.07 -41.58
N GLN A 554 -42.03 -58.29 -40.89
CA GLN A 554 -40.85 -58.70 -40.07
C GLN A 554 -40.32 -57.49 -39.27
N PRO A 555 -39.48 -57.67 -38.22
CA PRO A 555 -39.25 -56.63 -37.21
C PRO A 555 -38.31 -55.49 -37.66
N LYS A 556 -38.62 -54.27 -37.23
CA LYS A 556 -37.80 -53.07 -37.45
C LYS A 556 -36.69 -52.93 -36.39
N PRO A 557 -35.55 -52.27 -36.70
CA PRO A 557 -34.60 -51.80 -35.70
C PRO A 557 -35.25 -50.80 -34.72
N PRO A 558 -34.72 -50.65 -33.49
CA PRO A 558 -35.17 -49.62 -32.56
C PRO A 558 -34.88 -48.21 -33.14
N SER A 559 -35.91 -47.38 -33.22
CA SER A 559 -35.78 -45.96 -33.59
C SER A 559 -34.99 -45.18 -32.53
N PRO A 560 -34.17 -44.18 -32.90
CA PRO A 560 -33.35 -43.43 -31.96
C PRO A 560 -34.20 -42.69 -30.92
N VAL A 561 -33.87 -42.87 -29.65
CA VAL A 561 -34.62 -42.27 -28.53
C VAL A 561 -34.18 -40.82 -28.34
N THR A 562 -34.86 -39.90 -29.01
CA THR A 562 -34.67 -38.45 -28.83
C THR A 562 -35.09 -38.02 -27.42
N LYS A 563 -34.15 -37.95 -26.48
CA LYS A 563 -34.38 -37.30 -25.18
C LYS A 563 -34.51 -35.79 -25.38
N LYS A 564 -35.71 -35.25 -25.20
CA LYS A 564 -35.94 -33.79 -25.17
C LYS A 564 -35.32 -33.21 -23.90
N VAL A 565 -34.28 -32.39 -24.04
CA VAL A 565 -33.59 -31.76 -22.91
C VAL A 565 -34.20 -30.37 -22.67
N LYS A 566 -34.85 -30.21 -21.52
CA LYS A 566 -35.29 -28.90 -21.03
C LYS A 566 -34.06 -28.07 -20.62
N LYS A 567 -33.88 -26.89 -21.21
CA LYS A 567 -32.74 -26.00 -20.94
C LYS A 567 -33.25 -24.61 -20.55
N LEU A 568 -32.98 -24.20 -19.31
CA LEU A 568 -33.41 -22.90 -18.78
C LEU A 568 -32.54 -21.77 -19.37
N VAL A 569 -33.14 -20.93 -20.21
CA VAL A 569 -32.50 -19.77 -20.87
C VAL A 569 -32.92 -18.48 -20.19
N LYS A 570 -32.02 -17.51 -20.06
CA LYS A 570 -32.29 -16.19 -19.46
C LYS A 570 -33.13 -15.31 -20.41
N LYS A 571 -34.33 -14.88 -19.98
CA LYS A 571 -35.25 -14.00 -20.75
C LYS A 571 -35.03 -12.52 -20.46
N LYS A 572 -35.04 -12.12 -19.18
CA LYS A 572 -35.04 -10.71 -18.73
C LYS A 572 -34.22 -10.55 -17.44
N ASP A 573 -33.36 -9.52 -17.37
CA ASP A 573 -32.77 -9.05 -16.10
C ASP A 573 -33.77 -8.22 -15.29
N LEU A 574 -33.75 -8.39 -13.97
CA LEU A 574 -34.67 -7.76 -13.03
C LEU A 574 -33.93 -6.70 -12.19
N PRO A 575 -34.45 -5.46 -12.07
CA PRO A 575 -33.84 -4.45 -11.23
C PRO A 575 -33.83 -4.89 -9.76
N LEU A 576 -32.67 -4.76 -9.11
CA LEU A 576 -32.46 -5.20 -7.73
C LEU A 576 -32.08 -4.01 -6.85
N VAL A 577 -32.74 -3.86 -5.71
CA VAL A 577 -32.46 -2.80 -4.73
C VAL A 577 -31.95 -3.43 -3.43
N PRO A 578 -30.66 -3.26 -3.09
CA PRO A 578 -30.09 -3.73 -1.84
C PRO A 578 -30.29 -2.70 -0.72
N GLY A 579 -30.93 -3.10 0.38
CA GLY A 579 -30.85 -2.41 1.67
C GLY A 579 -29.90 -3.19 2.58
N THR A 580 -28.76 -2.60 2.94
CA THR A 580 -27.73 -3.24 3.79
C THR A 580 -27.18 -2.22 4.79
N SER A 581 -26.36 -2.66 5.74
CA SER A 581 -25.78 -1.79 6.77
C SER A 581 -24.63 -0.88 6.30
N SER A 582 -24.35 -0.76 4.99
CA SER A 582 -23.42 0.25 4.45
C SER A 582 -24.11 1.62 4.41
N LEU A 583 -23.31 2.68 4.56
CA LEU A 583 -23.77 4.06 4.38
C LEU A 583 -24.19 4.33 2.94
N ASP A 584 -25.22 5.16 2.76
CA ASP A 584 -25.61 5.68 1.45
C ASP A 584 -24.48 6.51 0.82
N LYS A 585 -24.33 6.42 -0.50
CA LYS A 585 -23.27 7.14 -1.25
C LYS A 585 -23.32 8.66 -1.07
N SER A 586 -24.51 9.22 -0.84
CA SER A 586 -24.69 10.64 -0.47
C SER A 586 -24.05 10.97 0.87
N ILE A 587 -24.27 10.13 1.89
CA ILE A 587 -23.66 10.27 3.22
C ILE A 587 -22.15 10.08 3.13
N ILE A 588 -21.67 9.07 2.41
CA ILE A 588 -20.23 8.87 2.19
C ILE A 588 -19.60 10.10 1.50
N THR A 589 -20.29 10.72 0.54
CA THR A 589 -19.82 11.94 -0.14
C THR A 589 -19.74 13.14 0.81
N GLN A 590 -20.75 13.33 1.67
CA GLN A 590 -20.72 14.36 2.72
C GLN A 590 -19.59 14.12 3.74
N LEU A 591 -19.36 12.86 4.14
CA LEU A 591 -18.29 12.50 5.08
C LEU A 591 -16.89 12.65 4.46
N LYS A 592 -16.73 12.39 3.15
CA LYS A 592 -15.52 12.73 2.38
C LYS A 592 -15.24 14.23 2.39
N GLU A 593 -16.27 15.05 2.20
CA GLU A 593 -16.12 16.52 2.23
C GLU A 593 -15.70 17.01 3.63
N VAL A 594 -16.34 16.52 4.69
CA VAL A 594 -15.97 16.83 6.08
C VAL A 594 -14.54 16.38 6.39
N GLU A 595 -14.14 15.16 6.01
CA GLU A 595 -12.75 14.70 6.19
C GLU A 595 -11.77 15.58 5.40
N GLY A 596 -12.10 15.98 4.17
CA GLY A 596 -11.30 16.90 3.36
C GLY A 596 -11.14 18.29 3.98
N GLN A 597 -12.20 18.84 4.58
CA GLN A 597 -12.15 20.10 5.34
C GLN A 597 -11.26 19.98 6.59
N MET A 598 -11.32 18.85 7.30
CA MET A 598 -10.46 18.58 8.46
C MET A 598 -8.99 18.42 8.05
N ILE A 599 -8.69 17.68 6.98
CA ILE A 599 -7.34 17.58 6.38
C ILE A 599 -6.81 18.96 5.99
N ALA A 600 -7.63 19.82 5.37
CA ALA A 600 -7.22 21.17 5.00
C ALA A 600 -6.91 22.05 6.24
N THR A 601 -7.66 21.87 7.33
CA THR A 601 -7.40 22.55 8.62
C THR A 601 -6.12 22.05 9.27
N ASP A 602 -5.96 20.73 9.40
CA ASP A 602 -4.76 20.10 9.98
C ASP A 602 -3.50 20.51 9.18
N LYS A 603 -3.58 20.47 7.84
CA LYS A 603 -2.49 20.93 6.98
C LYS A 603 -2.21 22.42 7.15
N LEU A 604 -3.23 23.29 7.24
CA LEU A 604 -3.01 24.73 7.38
C LEU A 604 -2.25 25.06 8.66
N VAL A 605 -2.50 24.33 9.75
CA VAL A 605 -1.75 24.50 11.01
C VAL A 605 -0.30 24.04 10.84
N ALA A 606 -0.06 22.83 10.33
CA ALA A 606 1.30 22.34 10.07
C ALA A 606 2.10 23.22 9.09
N ASP A 607 1.47 23.69 8.01
CA ASP A 607 2.01 24.66 7.06
C ASP A 607 2.38 26.00 7.74
N THR A 608 1.61 26.42 8.76
CA THR A 608 1.84 27.67 9.51
C THR A 608 2.98 27.51 10.51
N GLU A 609 2.99 26.43 11.29
CA GLU A 609 4.08 26.05 12.20
C GLU A 609 5.40 25.92 11.41
N THR A 610 5.38 25.33 10.22
CA THR A 610 6.56 25.25 9.33
C THR A 610 7.09 26.62 8.92
N GLN A 611 6.23 27.63 8.66
CA GLN A 611 6.69 28.98 8.33
C GLN A 611 7.16 29.77 9.55
N LYS A 612 6.59 29.52 10.74
CA LYS A 612 7.11 30.07 12.01
C LYS A 612 8.54 29.58 12.25
N ASN A 613 8.74 28.26 12.18
CA ASN A 613 10.05 27.64 12.40
C ASN A 613 11.08 28.09 11.35
N ALA A 614 10.69 28.24 10.09
CA ALA A 614 11.59 28.75 9.03
C ALA A 614 11.97 30.23 9.21
N LEU A 615 11.13 31.04 9.86
CA LEU A 615 11.48 32.41 10.25
C LEU A 615 12.43 32.42 11.45
N GLU A 616 12.15 31.61 12.47
CA GLU A 616 12.98 31.45 13.67
C GLU A 616 14.39 30.93 13.34
N GLU A 617 14.49 29.86 12.53
CA GLU A 617 15.75 29.32 12.02
C GLU A 617 16.56 30.38 11.25
N TYR A 618 15.92 31.10 10.31
CA TYR A 618 16.56 32.15 9.55
C TYR A 618 17.08 33.29 10.45
N VAL A 619 16.34 33.67 11.50
CA VAL A 619 16.77 34.71 12.44
C VAL A 619 18.03 34.30 13.20
N TYR A 620 18.08 33.07 13.73
CA TYR A 620 19.26 32.57 14.44
C TYR A 620 20.46 32.34 13.52
N ASP A 621 20.25 31.68 12.37
CA ASP A 621 21.30 31.37 11.40
C ASP A 621 21.95 32.64 10.83
N MET A 622 21.13 33.60 10.41
CA MET A 622 21.62 34.87 9.86
C MET A 622 22.41 35.66 10.90
N ARG A 623 21.91 35.75 12.16
CA ARG A 623 22.61 36.48 13.23
C ARG A 623 23.98 35.87 13.52
N GLY A 624 24.07 34.55 13.67
CA GLY A 624 25.35 33.86 13.89
C GLY A 624 26.34 34.01 12.72
N LYS A 625 25.85 34.11 11.48
CA LYS A 625 26.70 34.31 10.29
C LYS A 625 27.17 35.75 10.11
N LEU A 626 26.40 36.76 10.54
CA LEU A 626 26.80 38.18 10.49
C LEU A 626 28.01 38.52 11.37
N ASP A 627 28.22 37.78 12.46
CA ASP A 627 29.40 37.88 13.33
C ASP A 627 30.54 36.91 12.96
N THR A 628 30.36 36.11 11.90
CA THR A 628 31.36 35.17 11.41
C THR A 628 31.55 35.27 9.89
N MET A 629 30.98 34.36 9.10
CA MET A 629 31.25 34.22 7.66
C MET A 629 30.87 35.45 6.83
N TYR A 630 29.86 36.21 7.26
CA TYR A 630 29.32 37.35 6.52
C TYR A 630 29.85 38.71 7.00
N GLN A 631 30.73 38.74 8.01
CA GLN A 631 31.22 39.97 8.64
C GLN A 631 31.82 40.98 7.64
N GLU A 632 32.51 40.50 6.61
CA GLU A 632 33.15 41.35 5.58
C GLU A 632 32.21 41.72 4.42
N PHE A 633 31.04 41.08 4.31
CA PHE A 633 30.12 41.17 3.16
C PHE A 633 28.89 42.06 3.43
N ILE A 634 28.84 42.65 4.63
CA ILE A 634 27.87 43.64 5.07
C ILE A 634 28.57 44.98 5.38
N ASN A 635 27.92 46.10 5.05
CA ASN A 635 28.38 47.43 5.44
C ASN A 635 28.24 47.58 6.97
N PRO A 636 29.29 47.95 7.73
CA PRO A 636 29.19 48.12 9.18
C PRO A 636 28.05 49.05 9.61
N ALA A 637 27.77 50.13 8.85
CA ALA A 637 26.69 51.07 9.16
C ALA A 637 25.27 50.53 8.90
N ASP A 638 25.14 49.36 8.27
CA ASP A 638 23.86 48.66 8.06
C ASP A 638 23.79 47.34 8.84
N LYS A 639 24.92 46.84 9.37
CA LYS A 639 24.98 45.64 10.21
C LYS A 639 24.17 45.78 11.48
N ASP A 640 24.39 46.85 12.24
CA ASP A 640 23.68 47.08 13.51
C ASP A 640 22.17 47.16 13.29
N LYS A 641 21.73 47.86 12.22
CA LYS A 641 20.31 47.96 11.83
C LYS A 641 19.68 46.61 11.49
N PHE A 642 20.43 45.73 10.81
CA PHE A 642 19.92 44.40 10.45
C PHE A 642 19.91 43.46 11.66
N ILE A 643 20.90 43.55 12.55
CA ILE A 643 20.88 42.87 13.85
C ILE A 643 19.69 43.34 14.69
N ASP A 644 19.41 44.65 14.77
CA ASP A 644 18.23 45.19 15.45
C ASP A 644 16.92 44.67 14.82
N LEU A 645 16.84 44.57 13.49
CA LEU A 645 15.67 44.00 12.81
C LEU A 645 15.49 42.50 13.12
N LEU A 646 16.58 41.74 13.18
CA LEU A 646 16.59 40.33 13.58
C LEU A 646 16.19 40.15 15.05
N ASN A 647 16.68 41.02 15.95
CA ASN A 647 16.33 41.02 17.38
C ASN A 647 14.84 41.39 17.58
N ASN A 648 14.34 42.41 16.89
CA ASN A 648 12.94 42.81 16.94
C ASN A 648 12.01 41.74 16.36
N THR A 649 12.46 40.95 15.38
CA THR A 649 11.67 39.85 14.82
C THR A 649 11.63 38.62 15.74
N GLU A 650 12.72 38.34 16.48
CA GLU A 650 12.73 37.34 17.57
C GLU A 650 11.81 37.76 18.72
N ASN A 651 11.92 39.00 19.20
CA ASN A 651 11.03 39.53 20.25
C ASN A 651 9.56 39.45 19.84
N TRP A 652 9.25 39.75 18.57
CA TRP A 652 7.90 39.61 18.03
C TRP A 652 7.42 38.15 17.96
N LEU A 653 8.28 37.20 17.55
CA LEU A 653 7.96 35.76 17.49
C LEU A 653 7.51 35.14 18.82
N TYR A 654 7.98 35.70 19.95
CA TYR A 654 7.69 35.26 21.31
C TYR A 654 6.67 36.15 22.06
N ASP A 655 6.04 37.12 21.37
CA ASP A 655 4.99 38.00 21.92
C ASP A 655 3.80 38.06 20.92
N GLU A 656 3.50 39.23 20.33
CA GLU A 656 2.38 39.41 19.37
C GLU A 656 2.36 38.41 18.20
N GLY A 657 3.52 37.88 17.82
CA GLY A 657 3.72 36.95 16.73
C GLY A 657 3.55 35.48 17.08
N GLU A 658 3.30 35.09 18.36
CA GLU A 658 3.29 33.66 18.74
C GLU A 658 2.25 32.85 17.95
N ASP A 659 1.07 33.43 17.74
CA ASP A 659 -0.10 32.83 17.08
C ASP A 659 -0.47 33.54 15.77
N ALA A 660 0.51 34.18 15.12
CA ALA A 660 0.32 34.84 13.83
C ALA A 660 -0.03 33.85 12.69
N THR A 661 -0.63 34.38 11.62
CA THR A 661 -1.02 33.57 10.44
C THR A 661 0.15 33.30 9.50
N LYS A 662 0.04 32.23 8.70
CA LYS A 662 1.04 31.84 7.68
C LYS A 662 1.54 33.00 6.80
N SER A 663 0.64 33.91 6.40
CA SER A 663 1.01 35.07 5.56
C SER A 663 2.00 35.99 6.27
N ILE A 664 1.75 36.28 7.55
CA ILE A 664 2.54 37.23 8.34
C ILE A 664 3.96 36.68 8.58
N TYR A 665 4.11 35.38 8.83
CA TYR A 665 5.44 34.75 8.92
C TYR A 665 6.22 34.83 7.58
N ILE A 666 5.55 34.60 6.45
CA ILE A 666 6.15 34.74 5.12
C ILE A 666 6.55 36.21 4.85
N GLU A 667 5.67 37.16 5.13
CA GLU A 667 5.91 38.60 4.97
C GLU A 667 7.09 39.08 5.82
N LYS A 668 7.22 38.59 7.06
CA LYS A 668 8.38 38.86 7.95
C LYS A 668 9.66 38.21 7.44
N LEU A 669 9.59 36.96 6.99
CA LEU A 669 10.75 36.26 6.43
C LEU A 669 11.25 36.94 5.14
N ASP A 670 10.34 37.41 4.29
CA ASP A 670 10.67 38.14 3.07
C ASP A 670 11.04 39.62 3.34
N GLU A 671 10.67 40.20 4.48
CA GLU A 671 11.27 41.44 5.00
C GLU A 671 12.75 41.25 5.34
N LEU A 672 13.10 40.20 6.11
CA LEU A 672 14.48 39.91 6.47
C LEU A 672 15.35 39.49 5.28
N LYS A 673 14.82 38.73 4.32
CA LYS A 673 15.53 38.30 3.10
C LYS A 673 15.95 39.46 2.20
N LYS A 674 15.23 40.60 2.20
CA LYS A 674 15.64 41.80 1.43
C LYS A 674 17.01 42.33 1.87
N TYR A 675 17.35 42.18 3.15
CA TYR A 675 18.65 42.55 3.70
C TYR A 675 19.67 41.40 3.66
N GLY A 676 19.25 40.18 3.99
CA GLY A 676 20.13 39.01 4.05
C GLY A 676 20.58 38.48 2.68
N ASN A 677 19.68 38.34 1.71
CA ASN A 677 20.00 37.71 0.42
C ASN A 677 21.16 38.39 -0.33
N PRO A 678 21.27 39.74 -0.40
CA PRO A 678 22.44 40.40 -1.00
C PRO A 678 23.77 40.07 -0.31
N ILE A 679 23.76 39.82 1.00
CA ILE A 679 24.97 39.48 1.77
C ILE A 679 25.38 38.04 1.49
N VAL A 680 24.42 37.10 1.50
CA VAL A 680 24.63 35.69 1.13
C VAL A 680 25.13 35.58 -0.31
N GLU A 681 24.56 36.37 -1.23
CA GLU A 681 25.02 36.42 -2.61
C GLU A 681 26.46 36.93 -2.72
N ARG A 682 26.81 38.06 -2.10
CA ARG A 682 28.21 38.55 -2.10
C ARG A 682 29.20 37.53 -1.55
N TYR A 683 28.84 36.82 -0.48
CA TYR A 683 29.66 35.75 0.09
C TYR A 683 29.84 34.58 -0.90
N ARG A 684 28.74 34.04 -1.45
CA ARG A 684 28.78 32.95 -2.45
C ARG A 684 29.60 33.35 -3.67
N GLU A 685 29.35 34.54 -4.21
CA GLU A 685 30.08 35.09 -5.36
C GLU A 685 31.58 35.31 -5.04
N SER A 686 31.96 35.51 -3.77
CA SER A 686 33.38 35.57 -3.37
C SER A 686 34.05 34.19 -3.33
N GLU A 687 33.35 33.15 -2.88
CA GLU A 687 33.85 31.77 -2.80
C GLU A 687 33.90 31.06 -4.17
N GLU A 688 32.93 31.34 -5.03
CA GLU A 688 32.76 30.66 -6.33
C GLU A 688 33.53 31.36 -7.46
N ARG A 689 33.71 32.69 -7.43
CA ARG A 689 34.40 33.44 -8.51
C ARG A 689 35.81 32.95 -8.79
N PRO A 690 36.69 32.63 -7.81
CA PRO A 690 38.01 32.07 -8.10
C PRO A 690 37.96 30.72 -8.82
N ARG A 691 36.91 29.92 -8.58
CA ARG A 691 36.69 28.61 -9.25
C ARG A 691 36.24 28.83 -10.70
N ALA A 692 35.30 29.75 -10.92
CA ALA A 692 34.83 30.13 -12.25
C ALA A 692 35.93 30.79 -13.09
N GLU A 693 36.73 31.68 -12.49
CA GLU A 693 37.92 32.28 -13.10
C GLU A 693 38.90 31.20 -13.54
N LYS A 694 39.27 30.28 -12.65
CA LYS A 694 40.19 29.19 -12.97
C LYS A 694 39.72 28.39 -14.18
N LEU A 695 38.46 27.94 -14.18
CA LEU A 695 37.88 27.17 -15.29
C LEU A 695 37.86 27.95 -16.62
N LEU A 696 37.63 29.26 -16.58
CA LEU A 696 37.70 30.10 -17.79
C LEU A 696 39.16 30.27 -18.27
N ARG A 697 40.11 30.50 -17.36
CA ARG A 697 41.55 30.59 -17.71
C ARG A 697 42.10 29.29 -18.27
N GLU A 698 41.71 28.14 -17.71
CA GLU A 698 42.07 26.81 -18.22
C GLU A 698 41.53 26.60 -19.65
N ASN A 699 40.27 26.96 -19.91
CA ASN A 699 39.71 26.90 -21.27
C ASN A 699 40.39 27.87 -22.26
N ILE A 700 40.68 29.11 -21.84
CA ILE A 700 41.43 30.09 -22.67
C ILE A 700 42.80 29.53 -23.03
N GLN A 701 43.55 29.01 -22.05
CA GLN A 701 44.88 28.42 -22.29
C GLN A 701 44.79 27.18 -23.19
N HIS A 702 43.82 26.30 -22.96
CA HIS A 702 43.59 25.11 -23.79
C HIS A 702 43.27 25.46 -25.25
N PHE A 703 42.41 26.43 -25.51
CA PHE A 703 42.06 26.82 -26.88
C PHE A 703 43.20 27.58 -27.57
N ILE A 704 43.93 28.46 -26.88
CA ILE A 704 45.13 29.12 -27.45
C ILE A 704 46.23 28.09 -27.74
N LEU A 705 46.50 27.16 -26.83
CA LEU A 705 47.50 26.11 -27.00
C LEU A 705 47.16 25.21 -28.20
N ASN A 706 45.90 24.78 -28.33
CA ASN A 706 45.47 23.97 -29.47
C ASN A 706 45.53 24.75 -30.79
N ALA A 707 45.07 26.01 -30.81
CA ALA A 707 45.12 26.85 -32.02
C ALA A 707 46.56 27.23 -32.45
N THR A 708 47.54 27.16 -31.54
CA THR A 708 48.96 27.45 -31.81
C THR A 708 49.86 26.20 -31.81
N SER A 709 49.28 25.00 -31.68
CA SER A 709 50.02 23.72 -31.68
C SER A 709 50.31 23.25 -33.11
N ASN A 710 51.58 22.92 -33.38
CA ASN A 710 52.05 22.33 -34.64
C ASN A 710 51.71 20.82 -34.78
N GLU A 711 50.84 20.28 -33.94
CA GLU A 711 50.39 18.90 -34.03
C GLU A 711 49.61 18.63 -35.32
N GLU A 712 49.90 17.50 -35.97
CA GLU A 712 49.25 17.11 -37.22
C GLU A 712 47.71 17.11 -37.18
N LYS A 713 47.11 17.02 -35.99
CA LYS A 713 45.66 17.02 -35.78
C LYS A 713 44.99 18.39 -36.05
N PHE A 714 45.76 19.48 -36.21
CA PHE A 714 45.24 20.82 -36.49
C PHE A 714 45.76 21.43 -37.81
N ASN A 715 46.70 20.79 -38.50
CA ASN A 715 47.37 21.32 -39.70
C ASN A 715 46.45 21.51 -40.92
N HIS A 716 45.23 20.97 -40.90
CA HIS A 716 44.22 21.12 -41.97
C HIS A 716 43.19 22.22 -41.69
N ILE A 717 43.22 22.85 -40.51
CA ILE A 717 42.33 23.97 -40.16
C ILE A 717 42.92 25.25 -40.78
N PRO A 718 42.15 26.09 -41.49
CA PRO A 718 42.64 27.35 -42.04
C PRO A 718 43.24 28.25 -40.95
N GLU A 719 44.38 28.87 -41.25
CA GLU A 719 45.10 29.70 -40.26
C GLU A 719 44.28 30.92 -39.81
N GLU A 720 43.42 31.45 -40.69
CA GLU A 720 42.46 32.52 -40.37
C GLU A 720 41.45 32.09 -39.29
N GLU A 721 40.99 30.83 -39.31
CA GLU A 721 40.06 30.31 -38.29
C GLU A 721 40.77 30.06 -36.95
N LYS A 722 42.00 29.54 -36.98
CA LYS A 722 42.84 29.42 -35.77
C LYS A 722 43.11 30.78 -35.15
N GLN A 723 43.49 31.76 -35.98
CA GLN A 723 43.74 33.14 -35.56
C GLN A 723 42.47 33.78 -34.97
N GLY A 724 41.29 33.50 -35.54
CA GLY A 724 40.00 33.91 -34.96
C GLY A 724 39.71 33.30 -33.59
N VAL A 725 40.08 32.03 -33.37
CA VAL A 725 40.00 31.38 -32.04
C VAL A 725 40.95 32.03 -31.05
N VAL A 726 42.21 32.29 -31.45
CA VAL A 726 43.19 33.01 -30.61
C VAL A 726 42.69 34.42 -30.28
N GLU A 727 42.22 35.19 -31.26
CA GLU A 727 41.71 36.55 -31.05
C GLU A 727 40.49 36.57 -30.11
N ARG A 728 39.55 35.63 -30.27
CA ARG A 728 38.40 35.51 -29.35
C ARG A 728 38.83 35.12 -27.94
N ALA A 729 39.76 34.17 -27.79
CA ALA A 729 40.29 33.75 -26.50
C ALA A 729 41.07 34.87 -25.78
N THR A 730 41.88 35.63 -26.52
CA THR A 730 42.57 36.83 -26.01
C THR A 730 41.56 37.87 -25.55
N LYS A 731 40.55 38.22 -26.35
CA LYS A 731 39.50 39.19 -25.95
C LYS A 731 38.70 38.74 -24.72
N THR A 732 38.40 37.45 -24.59
CA THR A 732 37.77 36.92 -23.36
C THR A 732 38.73 36.95 -22.17
N SER A 733 40.04 36.80 -22.37
CA SER A 733 41.05 36.99 -21.31
C SER A 733 41.23 38.46 -20.89
N GLU A 734 41.19 39.39 -21.85
CA GLU A 734 41.24 40.84 -21.60
C GLU A 734 40.02 41.29 -20.80
N TRP A 735 38.81 40.87 -21.22
CA TRP A 735 37.56 41.08 -20.49
C TRP A 735 37.62 40.52 -19.07
N LEU A 736 38.09 39.27 -18.90
CA LEU A 736 38.20 38.64 -17.59
C LEU A 736 39.13 39.43 -16.67
N ASN A 737 40.28 39.88 -17.18
CA ASN A 737 41.23 40.68 -16.42
C ASN A 737 40.65 42.06 -16.07
N GLU A 738 40.00 42.76 -17.01
CA GLU A 738 39.31 44.04 -16.77
C GLU A 738 38.27 43.91 -15.65
N LYS A 739 37.42 42.87 -15.71
CA LYS A 739 36.36 42.65 -14.71
C LYS A 739 36.91 42.25 -13.35
N LEU A 740 37.97 41.43 -13.28
CA LEU A 740 38.60 41.07 -12.02
C LEU A 740 39.37 42.26 -11.40
N GLU A 741 40.03 43.07 -12.21
CA GLU A 741 40.64 44.32 -11.75
C GLU A 741 39.61 45.30 -11.20
N ALA A 742 38.45 45.43 -11.84
CA ALA A 742 37.36 46.27 -11.35
C ALA A 742 36.74 45.69 -10.07
N GLN A 743 36.55 44.37 -10.00
CA GLN A 743 36.08 43.64 -8.83
C GLN A 743 37.04 43.73 -7.63
N ALA A 744 38.35 43.86 -7.87
CA ALA A 744 39.37 44.04 -6.83
C ALA A 744 39.46 45.50 -6.30
N LYS A 745 38.78 46.46 -6.93
CA LYS A 745 38.75 47.87 -6.54
C LYS A 745 37.54 48.23 -5.67
N ILE A 746 36.52 47.37 -5.60
CA ILE A 746 35.34 47.55 -4.74
C ILE A 746 35.47 46.80 -3.41
N GLN A 747 34.71 47.22 -2.40
CA GLN A 747 34.66 46.56 -1.10
C GLN A 747 33.84 45.27 -1.14
N LYS A 748 34.15 44.31 -0.26
CA LYS A 748 33.44 43.02 -0.18
C LYS A 748 31.94 43.15 0.11
N TYR A 749 31.51 44.24 0.73
CA TYR A 749 30.10 44.56 1.00
C TYR A 749 29.40 45.37 -0.11
N GLU A 750 30.06 45.66 -1.23
CA GLU A 750 29.45 46.31 -2.39
C GLU A 750 28.88 45.25 -3.37
N THR A 751 28.09 45.68 -4.36
CA THR A 751 27.52 44.75 -5.36
C THR A 751 28.63 44.28 -6.32
N PRO A 752 28.76 42.98 -6.61
CA PRO A 752 29.77 42.47 -7.53
C PRO A 752 29.80 43.18 -8.89
N VAL A 753 31.01 43.47 -9.38
CA VAL A 753 31.24 44.02 -10.73
C VAL A 753 31.17 42.93 -11.80
N VAL A 754 31.40 41.68 -11.40
CA VAL A 754 31.18 40.50 -12.24
C VAL A 754 30.68 39.33 -11.38
N PHE A 755 29.60 38.72 -11.85
CA PHE A 755 28.98 37.54 -11.24
C PHE A 755 29.51 36.26 -11.87
N VAL A 756 29.55 35.17 -11.10
CA VAL A 756 29.93 33.81 -11.52
C VAL A 756 29.16 33.38 -12.78
N ARG A 757 27.85 33.67 -12.83
CA ARG A 757 26.99 33.40 -14.01
C ARG A 757 27.49 34.05 -15.30
N GLU A 758 28.15 35.21 -15.22
CA GLU A 758 28.67 35.93 -16.39
C GLU A 758 30.00 35.32 -16.87
N ILE A 759 30.86 34.93 -15.92
CA ILE A 759 32.12 34.22 -16.21
C ILE A 759 31.82 32.85 -16.85
N LEU A 760 30.84 32.11 -16.32
CA LEU A 760 30.39 30.83 -16.89
C LEU A 760 29.75 31.00 -18.27
N LYS A 761 29.00 32.09 -18.50
CA LYS A 761 28.43 32.41 -19.80
C LYS A 761 29.48 32.79 -20.84
N GLU A 762 30.49 33.61 -20.51
CA GLU A 762 31.59 33.89 -21.44
C GLU A 762 32.48 32.66 -21.69
N ARG A 763 32.63 31.77 -20.69
CA ARG A 763 33.23 30.43 -20.89
C ARG A 763 32.45 29.61 -21.91
N GLU A 764 31.12 29.57 -21.81
CA GLU A 764 30.26 28.85 -22.77
C GLU A 764 30.29 29.48 -24.16
N ASN A 765 30.25 30.82 -24.25
CA ASN A 765 30.41 31.55 -25.52
C ASN A 765 31.76 31.24 -26.19
N LEU A 766 32.85 31.16 -25.42
CA LEU A 766 34.18 30.79 -25.92
C LEU A 766 34.24 29.33 -26.35
N VAL A 767 33.71 28.40 -25.54
CA VAL A 767 33.66 26.96 -25.83
C VAL A 767 32.83 26.68 -27.09
N HIS A 768 31.67 27.31 -27.22
CA HIS A 768 30.78 27.15 -28.38
C HIS A 768 31.39 27.72 -29.67
N PHE A 769 32.20 28.78 -29.59
CA PHE A 769 32.92 29.33 -30.74
C PHE A 769 34.16 28.49 -31.13
N ALA A 770 35.00 28.14 -30.15
CA ALA A 770 36.30 27.52 -30.41
C ALA A 770 36.22 26.01 -30.70
N SER A 771 35.31 25.28 -30.05
CA SER A 771 35.27 23.82 -30.16
C SER A 771 34.87 23.33 -31.56
N PRO A 772 33.87 23.90 -32.27
CA PRO A 772 33.53 23.49 -33.63
C PRO A 772 34.64 23.74 -34.66
N ILE A 773 35.50 24.74 -34.42
CA ILE A 773 36.65 25.04 -35.28
C ILE A 773 37.77 24.03 -35.01
N LEU A 774 38.17 23.86 -33.74
CA LEU A 774 39.27 22.99 -33.35
C LEU A 774 38.95 21.48 -33.39
N SER A 775 37.68 21.10 -33.59
CA SER A 775 37.26 19.70 -33.78
C SER A 775 36.92 19.33 -35.24
N LYS A 776 37.14 20.23 -36.21
CA LYS A 776 36.96 19.91 -37.64
C LYS A 776 37.80 18.68 -38.01
N PRO A 777 37.23 17.62 -38.60
CA PRO A 777 38.00 16.44 -39.01
C PRO A 777 38.91 16.75 -40.21
N LYS A 778 40.00 15.98 -40.35
CA LYS A 778 40.89 16.06 -41.53
C LYS A 778 40.09 15.81 -42.82
N PRO A 779 40.24 16.63 -43.87
CA PRO A 779 39.74 16.31 -45.20
C PRO A 779 40.29 14.97 -45.68
N LYS A 780 39.44 14.16 -46.32
CA LYS A 780 39.92 12.97 -47.05
C LYS A 780 40.66 13.43 -48.31
N PRO A 781 41.81 12.84 -48.67
CA PRO A 781 42.51 13.18 -49.91
C PRO A 781 41.68 12.76 -51.12
N GLU A 782 41.50 13.66 -52.08
CA GLU A 782 40.76 13.39 -53.32
C GLU A 782 41.63 12.63 -54.35
N PRO A 783 41.04 11.69 -55.12
CA PRO A 783 41.75 11.00 -56.19
C PRO A 783 41.83 11.85 -57.47
N LYS A 784 42.97 11.78 -58.17
CA LYS A 784 43.14 12.34 -59.52
C LYS A 784 42.19 11.67 -60.54
N PRO A 785 41.61 12.43 -61.48
CA PRO A 785 41.14 11.93 -62.76
C PRO A 785 42.19 12.13 -63.88
N GLU A 786 42.69 11.01 -64.39
CA GLU A 786 43.37 10.81 -65.69
C GLU A 786 42.57 9.64 -66.34
N GLU A 787 42.25 9.55 -67.65
CA GLU A 787 43.00 9.95 -68.86
C GLU A 787 42.09 10.01 -70.14
N THR A 788 42.34 10.96 -71.06
CA THR A 788 42.54 10.82 -72.55
C THR A 788 41.40 10.36 -73.54
N PRO A 789 41.67 9.88 -74.78
CA PRO A 789 41.85 10.72 -75.99
C PRO A 789 41.01 10.32 -77.25
N THR A 790 41.34 10.85 -78.45
CA THR A 790 40.76 10.48 -79.76
C THR A 790 41.85 10.43 -80.87
N PRO A 791 41.81 9.56 -81.91
CA PRO A 791 43.05 8.94 -82.41
C PRO A 791 43.45 9.13 -83.90
N THR A 792 44.77 8.95 -84.12
CA THR A 792 45.49 8.38 -85.30
C THR A 792 45.47 9.02 -86.71
N ASN A 793 46.69 9.29 -87.19
CA ASN A 793 47.08 9.46 -88.61
C ASN A 793 47.29 8.10 -89.33
N PRO A 794 47.36 8.07 -90.68
CA PRO A 794 48.03 7.00 -91.42
C PRO A 794 49.58 7.12 -91.40
N GLU A 795 50.28 6.05 -91.81
CA GLU A 795 51.76 5.87 -91.81
C GLU A 795 52.38 5.74 -90.40
N ASN A 796 52.47 4.53 -89.82
CA ASN A 796 53.53 3.49 -89.95
C ASN A 796 54.66 3.62 -88.88
N GLN A 797 54.98 2.61 -88.04
CA GLN A 797 54.43 1.23 -87.93
C GLN A 797 54.85 0.51 -86.59
N ASN A 798 54.02 -0.42 -86.08
CA ASN A 798 54.25 -1.47 -85.04
C ASN A 798 54.42 -1.04 -83.54
N SER A 799 53.95 -1.75 -82.48
CA SER A 799 53.05 -2.94 -82.35
C SER A 799 52.58 -3.26 -80.87
N ASP A 800 51.38 -3.85 -80.70
CA ASP A 800 50.81 -4.71 -79.58
C ASP A 800 50.14 -4.16 -78.26
N THR A 801 49.39 -5.03 -77.55
CA THR A 801 48.07 -4.86 -76.80
C THR A 801 48.00 -5.42 -75.31
N PRO A 802 46.87 -5.54 -74.51
CA PRO A 802 45.53 -4.85 -74.28
C PRO A 802 44.93 -4.74 -72.79
N LYS A 803 43.71 -4.11 -72.61
CA LYS A 803 42.61 -4.19 -71.53
C LYS A 803 42.63 -3.28 -70.24
N SER A 804 41.55 -3.00 -69.43
CA SER A 804 40.04 -2.87 -69.58
C SER A 804 39.17 -2.59 -68.26
N GLU A 805 37.96 -1.95 -68.36
CA GLU A 805 36.70 -2.03 -67.49
C GLU A 805 36.69 -1.42 -66.01
N GLY A 806 35.63 -0.86 -65.30
CA GLY A 806 34.26 -0.28 -65.53
C GLY A 806 33.31 0.02 -64.27
N THR A 807 32.35 1.01 -64.30
CA THR A 807 31.07 1.26 -63.45
C THR A 807 31.11 1.74 -61.94
N THR A 808 30.12 2.30 -61.13
CA THR A 808 28.81 3.12 -61.07
C THR A 808 28.36 3.32 -59.55
N THR A 809 27.42 4.12 -58.93
CA THR A 809 26.56 5.39 -58.96
C THR A 809 25.99 5.68 -57.49
N GLU A 810 24.98 6.48 -56.99
CA GLU A 810 23.82 7.37 -57.40
C GLU A 810 23.25 8.34 -56.25
N GLU A 811 21.97 8.85 -56.23
CA GLU A 811 21.30 9.86 -55.27
C GLU A 811 19.86 9.37 -54.75
N PRO A 812 18.81 10.10 -54.18
CA PRO A 812 18.55 11.53 -53.77
C PRO A 812 17.67 11.94 -52.50
N LYS A 813 17.57 13.27 -52.25
CA LYS A 813 16.64 14.23 -51.50
C LYS A 813 15.32 13.88 -50.71
N GLY A 814 14.89 14.80 -49.79
CA GLY A 814 13.48 15.00 -49.33
C GLY A 814 13.21 16.19 -48.34
N THR A 815 11.98 16.76 -48.29
CA THR A 815 11.55 17.92 -47.44
C THR A 815 10.12 17.79 -46.86
N ASN A 816 9.82 18.39 -45.70
CA ASN A 816 8.52 19.06 -45.36
C ASN A 816 8.53 19.70 -43.94
N GLU A 817 7.62 20.66 -43.71
CA GLU A 817 7.24 21.21 -42.40
C GLU A 817 5.91 20.60 -41.92
N GLU A 818 5.72 20.36 -40.61
CA GLU A 818 4.43 20.55 -39.94
C GLU A 818 4.55 20.64 -38.40
N THR A 819 3.44 20.98 -37.74
CA THR A 819 3.34 21.62 -36.41
C THR A 819 3.43 20.73 -35.16
N THR A 820 3.63 21.40 -34.01
CA THR A 820 3.21 21.02 -32.63
C THR A 820 3.78 19.74 -32.00
N ASN A 821 4.62 19.90 -30.97
CA ASN A 821 4.12 19.99 -29.59
C ASN A 821 5.22 20.36 -28.56
N GLU A 822 4.78 20.79 -27.38
CA GLU A 822 5.63 20.87 -26.19
C GLU A 822 5.99 19.45 -25.70
N VAL A 823 7.16 19.31 -25.06
CA VAL A 823 7.29 18.70 -23.73
C VAL A 823 8.69 18.99 -23.18
N THR A 824 8.74 19.43 -21.94
CA THR A 824 9.95 19.62 -21.14
C THR A 824 10.66 18.31 -20.86
N ASN A 825 11.97 18.36 -20.60
CA ASN A 825 12.56 17.48 -19.60
C ASN A 825 13.75 18.16 -18.94
N GLU A 826 13.68 18.27 -17.61
CA GLU A 826 14.80 18.59 -16.75
C GLU A 826 15.71 17.35 -16.65
N VAL A 827 17.02 17.55 -16.49
CA VAL A 827 17.92 16.51 -15.99
C VAL A 827 18.69 17.10 -14.82
N THR A 828 18.20 16.82 -13.62
CA THR A 828 18.94 17.00 -12.37
C THR A 828 19.85 15.78 -12.17
N ASP A 829 21.16 16.00 -12.02
CA ASP A 829 22.09 14.97 -11.57
C ASP A 829 22.67 15.33 -10.20
N GLU A 830 22.47 14.47 -9.21
CA GLU A 830 23.08 14.55 -7.89
C GLU A 830 24.53 14.05 -7.97
N ILE A 831 25.50 14.84 -7.48
CA ILE A 831 26.90 14.39 -7.39
C ILE A 831 27.22 14.00 -5.94
N LYS A 832 27.63 12.74 -5.76
CA LYS A 832 28.06 12.17 -4.48
C LYS A 832 29.36 12.83 -3.99
N ILE A 833 29.45 13.03 -2.68
CA ILE A 833 30.72 13.33 -2.01
C ILE A 833 31.32 11.99 -1.56
N GLU A 834 32.55 11.70 -1.99
CA GLU A 834 33.34 10.59 -1.45
C GLU A 834 34.37 11.11 -0.43
N ASP A 835 34.41 10.49 0.75
CA ASP A 835 35.26 10.88 1.87
C ASP A 835 36.72 10.44 1.67
N ALA A 836 37.67 11.33 1.99
CA ALA A 836 39.10 11.11 1.76
C ALA A 836 39.92 11.17 3.06
N SER A 837 39.67 10.22 3.98
CA SER A 837 40.33 10.15 5.30
C SER A 837 41.03 8.81 5.57
N LYS A 838 42.22 8.60 4.98
CA LYS A 838 43.13 7.47 5.32
C LYS A 838 44.60 7.88 5.38
N LYS A 839 44.97 8.50 6.51
CA LYS A 839 46.29 8.40 7.16
C LYS A 839 46.15 8.96 8.58
N ASP A 840 45.99 8.07 9.55
CA ASP A 840 47.05 7.78 10.51
C ASP A 840 46.67 6.56 11.37
N LYS A 841 47.69 5.84 11.81
CA LYS A 841 47.64 4.73 12.77
C LYS A 841 48.92 4.78 13.59
N ASP A 842 48.78 4.87 14.90
CA ASP A 842 49.40 3.95 15.87
C ASP A 842 49.03 4.39 17.29
N GLN A 843 49.02 3.42 18.23
CA GLN A 843 48.93 3.58 19.70
C GLN A 843 47.61 4.20 20.24
N ASN A 844 46.88 3.59 21.19
CA ASN A 844 47.21 2.51 22.15
C ASN A 844 46.02 1.57 22.40
N ASP A 845 46.33 0.35 22.83
CA ASP A 845 45.42 -0.50 23.60
C ASP A 845 45.39 -0.07 25.09
N MET A 846 44.23 -0.19 25.74
CA MET A 846 44.13 -0.61 27.14
C MET A 846 42.67 -0.96 27.50
N ASP A 847 42.50 -2.02 28.29
CA ASP A 847 41.21 -2.49 28.81
C ASP A 847 40.63 -1.57 29.90
N VAL A 848 39.33 -1.72 30.19
CA VAL A 848 38.78 -2.08 31.53
C VAL A 848 37.23 -2.11 31.48
N ASP A 849 36.66 -3.20 32.04
CA ASP A 849 35.28 -3.45 32.51
C ASP A 849 34.06 -2.87 31.73
#